data_AF-A0A2R4CHK1-F1
#
_entry.id   AF-A0A2R4CHK1-F1
#
_cell.length_a   1.000
_cell.length_b   1.000
_cell.length_c   1.000
_cell.angle_alpha   90.00
_cell.angle_beta   90.00
_cell.angle_gamma   90.00
#
_symmetry.space_group_name_H-M   'P 1'
#
loop_
_entity.id
_entity.type
_entity.pdbx_description
1 polymer ?
#
loop_
_entity_poly.entity_id
_entity_poly.type
_entity_poly.pdbx_seq_one_letter_code
_entity_poly.pdbx_strand_id
1 'polypeptide(L)'
;MPIQASLFRFLILAVLACARPVPAQELGIPQASDAARASAAGPTDASTTWVMAATTTTSPDTISLFASTDGITYTSLASEAIRPAGGGPRAPALLRHDDGYYYLLYATGSHDLTLARSRDLRHWDAGRPVPFEGEGEIATLRWQRGADGTPQVVAGTAAGSAWVLTPDAALSAWRQAGAGAAGGAPDDGTPRPAWRGAAASVRQASVLRLERQAFAAATQPHARPKQISWDEYSLKIDGERVVIWSGEMHPFRLPNPSLWRDVLQKMKAVGFNAVAFYFDWGYHSPAPGVYDFSHVRNVERALEIAAEEGLYVIARTGPYVNAELTGGGFPGWMLRNRAEARTDDPAYLAAVDEWMTQINAIVARHQLTTGGGSVIAYQLENELGKVEPKHVRQMAHLAAKARRDGITVPLFHNAAGRLPDWTPKGSSAPWANAGPTDLYAFDGYPGGTCNVHADPAGPNRAPDWGIYGNGSPKTGALSSPGTPGFAAELGGGWFDYWGSNGTYGCTAERQGKGYQRVFYGTNLINRITIHNLYMTFGGTSWGWLAGPVVYTSYDYGAPIAEDRGLRPKALALKQQGMFVQAAQQALAQMDKGPAIATSSPHVKVYHNVNAALGAHVLFAVHSPSERTSDDTFTFDLATRDGTYRVPLRLNGQDGKLLLADFPLARQHLVYSTSELQAQLAQGERDIVLMHGRAGEAGETLLRYATAPRVEVLAGQVASHYEHGVLKLSYVHDGLARVRIGGGGRVPLLLLLADERHSQDFWLHRTVAGPVLALTPALVRSATMADGWLALAGDTSAASPLELWGPAIGQASFNGTPLALTAQPDGSLRATPLAGPAAVRLPDLAAQRWLRRMDSPEARPGFDDSAWLQADMRPSAAQTWTTPERGQPTLAMSDYGFHHGDVWYRGRVTIADPSTHQLELFYGAGGAGMLQVWVDGRFVGQHELDTGRQFPETTDSAKFSLGALARGEHVIAVMVRNNSHNWDLMADDAHREARGLIAASLAAKGGRRFAVPITWRLQGNRGGEAIADPVRGPMNNGGLYGERAGWHLPGAGSDGWRASAPTAPPPAPGTYWLRTTFALDLPRGHDVQLGLAFGDTARPRSQRENRALLFVNGWNMGQFIAHVGPQRTFVIPPGILNPNGVNTLALAVTTDGQRGNALEPVRLVNLRTARGGVPLELMPGVTPPSAR
;
A
#
# COMPACT_ATOMS: atom_id res chain seq x y z
N MET A 1 8.39 55.70 17.92
CA MET A 1 8.14 57.16 17.96
C MET A 1 7.75 57.63 16.55
N PRO A 2 6.98 58.72 16.40
CA PRO A 2 5.80 58.69 15.51
C PRO A 2 5.80 59.76 14.40
N ILE A 3 4.77 59.72 13.53
CA ILE A 3 3.80 60.79 13.19
C ILE A 3 3.02 60.32 11.95
N GLN A 4 1.74 59.91 12.05
CA GLN A 4 0.48 60.68 12.04
C GLN A 4 -0.02 61.14 10.65
N ALA A 5 -1.35 61.19 10.48
CA ALA A 5 -2.07 61.34 9.21
C ALA A 5 -3.01 62.56 9.17
N SER A 6 -3.44 63.00 7.96
CA SER A 6 -4.65 63.81 7.69
C SER A 6 -4.94 63.86 6.18
N LEU A 7 -6.13 63.47 5.68
CA LEU A 7 -7.37 64.27 5.44
C LEU A 7 -7.26 65.34 4.32
N PHE A 8 -8.30 65.70 3.54
CA PHE A 8 -9.53 65.02 3.01
C PHE A 8 -10.26 65.98 2.02
N ARG A 9 -11.03 65.46 1.04
CA ARG A 9 -12.12 66.09 0.21
C ARG A 9 -11.84 67.22 -0.82
N PHE A 10 -12.43 67.04 -2.01
CA PHE A 10 -13.50 67.92 -2.58
C PHE A 10 -14.43 67.15 -3.57
N LEU A 11 -15.56 67.78 -3.96
CA LEU A 11 -16.88 67.21 -4.42
C LEU A 11 -17.47 68.10 -5.58
N ILE A 12 -18.43 67.74 -6.48
CA ILE A 12 -19.25 66.54 -6.79
C ILE A 12 -19.87 66.55 -8.24
N LEU A 13 -20.56 65.46 -8.67
CA LEU A 13 -21.47 65.17 -9.84
C LEU A 13 -21.81 66.17 -10.98
N ALA A 14 -21.99 65.62 -12.21
CA ALA A 14 -23.26 65.59 -13.02
C ALA A 14 -23.16 64.61 -14.24
N VAL A 15 -23.92 63.50 -14.36
CA VAL A 15 -25.27 63.23 -14.97
C VAL A 15 -25.26 62.58 -16.39
N LEU A 16 -26.21 61.64 -16.60
CA LEU A 16 -26.38 60.59 -17.63
C LEU A 16 -26.45 61.01 -19.13
N ALA A 17 -26.05 60.10 -20.06
CA ALA A 17 -26.98 59.27 -20.87
C ALA A 17 -26.33 58.42 -22.01
N CYS A 18 -27.00 57.32 -22.40
CA CYS A 18 -26.93 56.57 -23.68
C CYS A 18 -25.66 55.76 -24.09
N ALA A 19 -25.67 54.46 -23.81
CA ALA A 19 -25.22 53.41 -24.75
C ALA A 19 -25.83 52.03 -24.38
N ARG A 20 -26.30 51.25 -25.37
CA ARG A 20 -26.78 49.86 -25.19
C ARG A 20 -25.61 48.88 -25.37
N PRO A 21 -25.46 47.83 -24.53
CA PRO A 21 -24.65 46.67 -24.87
C PRO A 21 -25.48 45.59 -25.57
N VAL A 22 -24.90 45.00 -26.61
CA VAL A 22 -25.30 43.70 -27.21
C VAL A 22 -24.83 42.58 -26.27
N PRO A 23 -25.56 41.48 -26.06
CA PRO A 23 -25.13 40.42 -25.14
C PRO A 23 -23.86 39.73 -25.65
N ALA A 24 -22.86 39.63 -24.77
CA ALA A 24 -21.72 38.74 -24.96
C ALA A 24 -22.16 37.30 -24.68
N GLN A 25 -21.79 36.38 -25.57
CA GLN A 25 -22.11 34.96 -25.49
C GLN A 25 -20.99 34.24 -24.74
N GLU A 26 -21.16 34.01 -23.43
CA GLU A 26 -20.18 33.28 -22.63
C GLU A 26 -20.14 31.79 -23.02
N LEU A 27 -18.94 31.30 -23.31
CA LEU A 27 -18.65 29.89 -23.60
C LEU A 27 -18.35 29.16 -22.29
N GLY A 28 -19.16 28.16 -21.95
CA GLY A 28 -19.07 27.47 -20.68
C GLY A 28 -18.09 26.29 -20.65
N ILE A 29 -17.14 26.33 -19.71
CA ILE A 29 -16.86 25.22 -18.78
C ILE A 29 -16.66 25.86 -17.40
N PRO A 30 -17.52 25.63 -16.40
CA PRO A 30 -17.39 26.31 -15.11
C PRO A 30 -16.25 25.71 -14.29
N GLN A 31 -15.19 26.48 -14.07
CA GLN A 31 -14.49 26.39 -12.79
C GLN A 31 -15.48 26.84 -11.72
N ALA A 32 -15.75 25.99 -10.73
CA ALA A 32 -16.65 26.33 -9.62
C ALA A 32 -15.99 27.41 -8.74
N SER A 33 -16.26 28.68 -9.05
CA SER A 33 -15.84 29.82 -8.24
C SER A 33 -16.46 29.76 -6.84
N ASP A 34 -15.78 30.32 -5.85
CA ASP A 34 -16.18 30.23 -4.45
C ASP A 34 -17.59 30.78 -4.16
N ALA A 35 -18.12 31.66 -5.03
CA ALA A 35 -19.50 32.13 -4.95
C ALA A 35 -20.55 31.00 -5.09
N ALA A 36 -20.27 29.93 -5.83
CA ALA A 36 -21.13 28.76 -5.93
C ALA A 36 -20.99 27.81 -4.73
N ARG A 37 -19.90 27.93 -3.93
CA ARG A 37 -19.72 27.16 -2.69
C ARG A 37 -20.61 27.69 -1.56
N ALA A 38 -20.99 28.97 -1.61
CA ALA A 38 -21.80 29.62 -0.58
C ALA A 38 -23.32 29.52 -0.77
N SER A 39 -23.81 29.32 -2.01
CA SER A 39 -25.26 29.39 -2.32
C SER A 39 -26.01 28.05 -2.29
N ALA A 40 -25.31 26.92 -2.24
CA ALA A 40 -25.91 25.60 -2.08
C ALA A 40 -26.16 25.20 -0.60
N ALA A 41 -25.57 25.94 0.35
CA ALA A 41 -25.75 25.71 1.78
C ALA A 41 -27.07 26.35 2.27
N GLY A 42 -28.17 25.61 2.12
CA GLY A 42 -29.32 25.80 3.01
C GLY A 42 -28.88 25.59 4.47
N PRO A 43 -29.61 26.14 5.47
CA PRO A 43 -29.22 26.00 6.87
C PRO A 43 -29.11 24.50 7.22
N THR A 44 -27.89 24.06 7.52
CA THR A 44 -27.62 22.68 7.90
C THR A 44 -28.28 22.43 9.25
N ASP A 45 -29.28 21.54 9.25
CA ASP A 45 -29.89 21.09 10.50
C ASP A 45 -28.85 20.34 11.32
N ALA A 46 -28.34 21.02 12.36
CA ALA A 46 -27.33 20.48 13.26
C ALA A 46 -27.83 19.27 14.08
N SER A 47 -29.13 18.95 14.03
CA SER A 47 -29.74 17.75 14.64
C SER A 47 -29.58 16.50 13.77
N THR A 48 -29.45 16.65 12.45
CA THR A 48 -29.58 15.52 11.50
C THR A 48 -28.24 14.95 11.03
N THR A 49 -28.26 13.65 10.73
CA THR A 49 -27.29 12.90 9.92
C THR A 49 -28.03 12.17 8.80
N TRP A 50 -27.51 12.20 7.58
CA TRP A 50 -28.02 11.48 6.42
C TRP A 50 -27.24 10.18 6.25
N VAL A 51 -27.91 9.02 6.28
CA VAL A 51 -27.31 7.72 6.01
C VAL A 51 -27.83 7.21 4.67
N MET A 52 -26.91 6.88 3.77
CA MET A 52 -27.23 6.37 2.43
C MET A 52 -26.81 4.92 2.31
N ALA A 53 -27.71 4.05 1.87
CA ALA A 53 -27.36 2.71 1.36
C ALA A 53 -27.38 2.74 -0.16
N ALA A 54 -26.28 2.35 -0.82
CA ALA A 54 -26.14 2.55 -2.26
C ALA A 54 -25.25 1.52 -2.97
N THR A 55 -25.50 1.31 -4.26
CA THR A 55 -24.58 0.62 -5.18
C THR A 55 -23.77 1.65 -5.99
N THR A 56 -22.50 1.38 -6.26
CA THR A 56 -21.60 2.33 -6.94
C THR A 56 -21.31 1.91 -8.39
N THR A 57 -20.70 2.80 -9.16
CA THR A 57 -20.18 2.50 -10.51
C THR A 57 -19.00 1.54 -10.50
N THR A 58 -18.24 1.53 -9.39
CA THR A 58 -17.05 0.72 -9.16
C THR A 58 -17.40 -0.69 -8.65
N SER A 59 -18.43 -0.79 -7.80
CA SER A 59 -18.92 -2.01 -7.16
C SER A 59 -20.44 -2.15 -7.32
N PRO A 60 -20.92 -2.50 -8.53
CA PRO A 60 -22.35 -2.70 -8.77
C PRO A 60 -22.91 -3.97 -8.09
N ASP A 61 -22.03 -4.91 -7.69
CA ASP A 61 -22.40 -6.19 -7.09
C ASP A 61 -22.42 -6.18 -5.54
N THR A 62 -22.21 -5.02 -4.91
CA THR A 62 -22.29 -4.84 -3.46
C THR A 62 -23.09 -3.59 -3.09
N ILE A 63 -23.55 -3.53 -1.84
CA ILE A 63 -24.13 -2.31 -1.25
C ILE A 63 -23.11 -1.76 -0.25
N SER A 64 -22.80 -0.47 -0.41
CA SER A 64 -22.00 0.30 0.55
C SER A 64 -22.89 1.29 1.31
N LEU A 65 -22.50 1.59 2.54
CA LEU A 65 -23.17 2.58 3.38
C LEU A 65 -22.30 3.84 3.45
N PHE A 66 -22.94 5.01 3.37
CA PHE A 66 -22.31 6.32 3.46
C PHE A 66 -23.03 7.19 4.50
N ALA A 67 -22.31 8.14 5.08
CA ALA A 67 -22.86 9.13 6.02
C ALA A 67 -22.53 10.56 5.58
N SER A 68 -23.41 11.50 5.88
CA SER A 68 -23.23 12.93 5.64
C SER A 68 -23.87 13.77 6.76
N THR A 69 -23.31 14.94 7.03
CA THR A 69 -23.81 15.94 8.00
C THR A 69 -24.31 17.23 7.34
N ASP A 70 -24.19 17.34 6.02
CA ASP A 70 -24.67 18.47 5.20
C ASP A 70 -25.68 18.02 4.11
N GLY A 71 -25.86 16.71 3.92
CA GLY A 71 -26.69 16.10 2.87
C GLY A 71 -26.05 16.10 1.47
N ILE A 72 -24.82 16.61 1.33
CA ILE A 72 -24.13 16.86 0.04
C ILE A 72 -22.81 16.10 -0.03
N THR A 73 -21.98 16.22 1.01
CA THR A 73 -20.67 15.61 1.13
C THR A 73 -20.80 14.33 1.94
N TYR A 74 -20.61 13.18 1.29
CA TYR A 74 -20.72 11.87 1.92
C TYR A 74 -19.35 11.24 2.11
N THR A 75 -19.14 10.64 3.27
CA THR A 75 -17.99 9.78 3.58
C THR A 75 -18.42 8.32 3.64
N SER A 76 -17.52 7.38 3.35
CA SER A 76 -17.82 5.95 3.56
C SER A 76 -18.11 5.68 5.03
N LEU A 77 -19.20 4.98 5.34
CA LEU A 77 -19.59 4.49 6.67
C LEU A 77 -19.31 2.99 6.83
N ALA A 78 -19.57 2.22 5.77
CA ALA A 78 -19.16 0.83 5.62
C ALA A 78 -19.01 0.50 4.12
N SER A 79 -17.77 0.39 3.64
CA SER A 79 -17.47 0.02 2.25
C SER A 79 -17.77 -1.46 1.98
N GLU A 80 -18.59 -1.75 0.97
CA GLU A 80 -19.01 -3.12 0.58
C GLU A 80 -19.70 -3.94 1.69
N ALA A 81 -20.43 -3.28 2.61
CA ALA A 81 -21.04 -3.90 3.78
C ALA A 81 -21.95 -5.12 3.49
N ILE A 82 -22.55 -5.20 2.29
CA ILE A 82 -23.40 -6.32 1.87
C ILE A 82 -22.99 -6.79 0.47
N ARG A 83 -22.78 -8.10 0.33
CA ARG A 83 -22.54 -8.79 -0.95
C ARG A 83 -23.51 -9.97 -1.09
N PRO A 84 -24.60 -9.85 -1.87
CA PRO A 84 -25.60 -10.92 -1.99
C PRO A 84 -25.07 -12.16 -2.70
N ALA A 85 -25.63 -13.32 -2.36
CA ALA A 85 -25.48 -14.52 -3.17
C ALA A 85 -26.51 -14.51 -4.32
N GLY A 86 -26.06 -14.66 -5.58
CA GLY A 86 -26.95 -14.92 -6.72
C GLY A 86 -27.23 -13.77 -7.69
N GLY A 87 -26.61 -12.60 -7.52
CA GLY A 87 -26.70 -11.49 -8.49
C GLY A 87 -26.47 -10.12 -7.85
N GLY A 88 -26.11 -9.12 -8.66
CA GLY A 88 -25.87 -7.76 -8.16
C GLY A 88 -27.13 -7.15 -7.52
N PRO A 89 -27.01 -6.55 -6.33
CA PRO A 89 -28.13 -5.92 -5.63
C PRO A 89 -28.63 -4.69 -6.38
N ARG A 90 -29.93 -4.41 -6.28
CA ARG A 90 -30.57 -3.25 -6.91
C ARG A 90 -31.60 -2.60 -5.99
N ALA A 91 -31.88 -1.33 -6.28
CA ALA A 91 -32.91 -0.53 -5.62
C ALA A 91 -32.86 -0.61 -4.07
N PRO A 92 -31.71 -0.36 -3.41
CA PRO A 92 -31.63 -0.43 -1.96
C PRO A 92 -32.63 0.53 -1.29
N ALA A 93 -33.34 0.05 -0.26
CA ALA A 93 -34.33 0.80 0.52
C ALA A 93 -34.09 0.61 2.02
N LEU A 94 -33.61 1.67 2.69
CA LEU A 94 -33.18 1.66 4.08
C LEU A 94 -34.27 2.22 5.02
N LEU A 95 -34.51 1.52 6.13
CA LEU A 95 -35.45 1.89 7.20
C LEU A 95 -34.75 1.79 8.56
N ARG A 96 -35.07 2.70 9.48
CA ARG A 96 -34.90 2.48 10.93
C ARG A 96 -36.24 2.07 11.51
N HIS A 97 -36.26 0.93 12.21
CA HIS A 97 -37.46 0.35 12.78
C HIS A 97 -37.50 0.52 14.31
N ASP A 98 -38.70 0.43 14.89
CA ASP A 98 -38.96 0.79 16.28
C ASP A 98 -38.43 -0.27 17.29
N ASP A 99 -38.04 -1.45 16.81
CA ASP A 99 -37.33 -2.49 17.58
C ASP A 99 -35.81 -2.23 17.75
N GLY A 100 -35.32 -1.12 17.19
CA GLY A 100 -33.92 -0.71 17.27
C GLY A 100 -33.01 -1.32 16.20
N TYR A 101 -33.54 -2.02 15.21
CA TYR A 101 -32.79 -2.45 14.03
C TYR A 101 -32.92 -1.46 12.86
N TYR A 102 -31.88 -1.44 12.04
CA TYR A 102 -31.92 -0.92 10.68
C TYR A 102 -32.21 -2.07 9.73
N TYR A 103 -33.12 -1.85 8.80
CA TYR A 103 -33.55 -2.82 7.80
C TYR A 103 -33.23 -2.29 6.40
N LEU A 104 -32.62 -3.14 5.58
CA LEU A 104 -32.33 -2.85 4.19
C LEU A 104 -33.03 -3.88 3.32
N LEU A 105 -34.02 -3.42 2.55
CA LEU A 105 -34.61 -4.21 1.49
C LEU A 105 -33.91 -3.88 0.17
N TYR A 106 -33.58 -4.89 -0.62
CA TYR A 106 -33.01 -4.73 -1.96
C TYR A 106 -33.49 -5.85 -2.89
N ALA A 107 -33.46 -5.60 -4.19
CA ALA A 107 -33.77 -6.60 -5.21
C ALA A 107 -32.51 -7.38 -5.60
N THR A 108 -32.68 -8.67 -5.87
CA THR A 108 -31.69 -9.58 -6.45
C THR A 108 -32.33 -10.30 -7.64
N GLY A 109 -31.56 -10.61 -8.69
CA GLY A 109 -32.16 -11.14 -9.92
C GLY A 109 -33.21 -10.19 -10.50
N SER A 110 -34.19 -10.71 -11.25
CA SER A 110 -35.24 -9.91 -11.89
C SER A 110 -36.38 -9.53 -10.94
N HIS A 111 -36.76 -10.43 -10.01
CA HIS A 111 -37.98 -10.30 -9.21
C HIS A 111 -37.78 -10.64 -7.72
N ASP A 112 -36.61 -11.14 -7.30
CA ASP A 112 -36.42 -11.58 -5.91
C ASP A 112 -36.13 -10.37 -5.00
N LEU A 113 -36.78 -10.33 -3.83
CA LEU A 113 -36.51 -9.35 -2.79
C LEU A 113 -35.77 -9.99 -1.63
N THR A 114 -34.76 -9.30 -1.10
CA THR A 114 -34.03 -9.71 0.10
C THR A 114 -34.05 -8.60 1.15
N LEU A 115 -34.40 -8.96 2.39
CA LEU A 115 -34.38 -8.09 3.56
C LEU A 115 -33.22 -8.47 4.48
N ALA A 116 -32.20 -7.63 4.56
CA ALA A 116 -31.13 -7.72 5.56
C ALA A 116 -31.39 -6.74 6.72
N ARG A 117 -30.76 -6.99 7.87
CA ARG A 117 -30.79 -6.07 9.01
C ARG A 117 -29.46 -5.94 9.73
N SER A 118 -29.31 -4.81 10.43
CA SER A 118 -28.13 -4.45 11.23
C SER A 118 -28.56 -3.68 12.49
N ARG A 119 -27.76 -3.72 13.57
CA ARG A 119 -27.91 -2.83 14.72
C ARG A 119 -27.00 -1.60 14.65
N ASP A 120 -25.90 -1.69 13.91
CA ASP A 120 -24.78 -0.75 13.94
C ASP A 120 -24.49 -0.09 12.58
N LEU A 121 -25.32 -0.38 11.56
CA LEU A 121 -25.19 0.03 10.16
C LEU A 121 -23.96 -0.53 9.43
N ARG A 122 -23.12 -1.35 10.08
CA ARG A 122 -21.86 -1.88 9.52
C ARG A 122 -21.93 -3.39 9.32
N HIS A 123 -22.35 -4.13 10.34
CA HIS A 123 -22.51 -5.58 10.28
C HIS A 123 -23.97 -5.92 9.95
N TRP A 124 -24.17 -6.51 8.78
CA TRP A 124 -25.48 -6.92 8.27
C TRP A 124 -25.60 -8.45 8.28
N ASP A 125 -26.78 -8.98 8.59
CA ASP A 125 -27.04 -10.41 8.40
C ASP A 125 -27.14 -10.78 6.91
N ALA A 126 -27.10 -12.08 6.60
CA ALA A 126 -27.07 -12.60 5.22
C ALA A 126 -28.34 -12.27 4.40
N GLY A 127 -29.32 -11.61 5.00
CA GLY A 127 -30.63 -11.35 4.42
C GLY A 127 -31.56 -12.56 4.45
N ARG A 128 -32.87 -12.28 4.38
CA ARG A 128 -33.92 -13.29 4.14
C ARG A 128 -34.75 -12.92 2.91
N PRO A 129 -35.22 -13.89 2.12
CA PRO A 129 -36.11 -13.60 1.00
C PRO A 129 -37.43 -12.99 1.49
N VAL A 130 -37.97 -12.06 0.71
CA VAL A 130 -39.29 -11.46 0.89
C VAL A 130 -40.16 -11.86 -0.30
N PRO A 131 -41.37 -12.41 -0.09
CA PRO A 131 -42.27 -12.78 -1.19
C PRO A 131 -42.64 -11.57 -2.06
N PHE A 132 -42.56 -11.76 -3.38
CA PHE A 132 -42.99 -10.79 -4.38
C PHE A 132 -43.58 -11.52 -5.58
N GLU A 133 -44.84 -11.23 -5.90
CA GLU A 133 -45.59 -11.86 -7.01
C GLU A 133 -45.82 -10.88 -8.18
N GLY A 134 -45.11 -9.74 -8.20
CA GLY A 134 -45.31 -8.70 -9.20
C GLY A 134 -44.55 -8.94 -10.51
N GLU A 135 -45.22 -8.70 -11.64
CA GLU A 135 -44.58 -8.77 -12.97
C GLU A 135 -43.67 -7.56 -13.25
N GLY A 136 -42.55 -7.83 -13.94
CA GLY A 136 -41.57 -6.83 -14.37
C GLY A 136 -40.38 -6.67 -13.42
N GLU A 137 -39.26 -6.20 -13.97
CA GLU A 137 -38.01 -6.02 -13.24
C GLU A 137 -38.12 -4.93 -12.17
N ILE A 138 -37.73 -5.20 -10.92
CA ILE A 138 -37.76 -4.20 -9.85
C ILE A 138 -36.69 -3.12 -10.07
N ALA A 139 -37.15 -1.88 -10.29
CA ALA A 139 -36.31 -0.72 -10.58
C ALA A 139 -36.18 0.25 -9.38
N THR A 140 -37.20 0.33 -8.54
CA THR A 140 -37.21 1.16 -7.32
C THR A 140 -37.88 0.45 -6.15
N LEU A 141 -37.36 0.70 -4.95
CA LEU A 141 -37.98 0.33 -3.68
C LEU A 141 -37.96 1.57 -2.78
N ARG A 142 -39.07 1.84 -2.09
CA ARG A 142 -39.18 2.97 -1.15
C ARG A 142 -40.00 2.58 0.06
N TRP A 143 -39.45 2.80 1.26
CA TRP A 143 -40.22 2.76 2.49
C TRP A 143 -41.11 4.00 2.62
N GLN A 144 -42.36 3.78 3.02
CA GLN A 144 -43.34 4.80 3.39
C GLN A 144 -44.07 4.37 4.68
N ARG A 145 -44.91 5.25 5.23
CA ARG A 145 -45.87 4.87 6.29
C ARG A 145 -47.28 4.89 5.71
N GLY A 146 -48.07 3.89 6.04
CA GLY A 146 -49.51 3.85 5.76
C GLY A 146 -50.26 4.89 6.59
N ALA A 147 -51.56 5.05 6.33
CA ALA A 147 -52.43 5.99 7.06
C ALA A 147 -52.59 5.63 8.55
N ASP A 148 -52.31 4.38 8.91
CA ASP A 148 -52.26 3.82 10.26
C ASP A 148 -50.86 3.92 10.92
N GLY A 149 -49.87 4.47 10.21
CA GLY A 149 -48.47 4.57 10.65
C GLY A 149 -47.62 3.34 10.37
N THR A 150 -48.21 2.22 9.93
CA THR A 150 -47.52 0.95 9.62
C THR A 150 -46.50 1.16 8.50
N PRO A 151 -45.25 0.67 8.62
CA PRO A 151 -44.28 0.75 7.52
C PRO A 151 -44.77 -0.06 6.32
N GLN A 152 -44.66 0.49 5.12
CA GLN A 152 -44.99 -0.17 3.86
C GLN A 152 -43.84 0.04 2.87
N VAL A 153 -43.70 -0.85 1.90
CA VAL A 153 -42.77 -0.69 0.78
C VAL A 153 -43.55 -0.51 -0.52
N VAL A 154 -43.19 0.51 -1.29
CA VAL A 154 -43.59 0.63 -2.70
C VAL A 154 -42.50 0.05 -3.57
N ALA A 155 -42.83 -0.96 -4.38
CA ALA A 155 -41.95 -1.57 -5.37
C ALA A 155 -42.37 -1.14 -6.77
N GLY A 156 -41.56 -0.32 -7.42
CA GLY A 156 -41.76 0.13 -8.80
C GLY A 156 -40.96 -0.72 -9.77
N THR A 157 -41.61 -1.19 -10.85
CA THR A 157 -40.96 -2.00 -11.88
C THR A 157 -40.56 -1.15 -13.09
N ALA A 158 -39.57 -1.62 -13.86
CA ALA A 158 -39.09 -0.96 -15.08
C ALA A 158 -40.20 -0.81 -16.16
N ALA A 159 -41.28 -1.60 -16.05
CA ALA A 159 -42.46 -1.51 -16.90
C ALA A 159 -43.47 -0.42 -16.47
N GLY A 160 -43.20 0.32 -15.39
CA GLY A 160 -44.07 1.39 -14.89
C GLY A 160 -45.18 0.95 -13.93
N SER A 161 -45.25 -0.35 -13.58
CA SER A 161 -46.16 -0.86 -12.56
C SER A 161 -45.63 -0.59 -11.15
N ALA A 162 -46.52 -0.33 -10.20
CA ALA A 162 -46.18 -0.14 -8.78
C ALA A 162 -47.00 -1.08 -7.89
N TRP A 163 -46.33 -1.73 -6.95
CA TRP A 163 -46.91 -2.67 -5.98
C TRP A 163 -46.68 -2.17 -4.56
N VAL A 164 -47.65 -2.39 -3.67
CA VAL A 164 -47.50 -2.07 -2.24
C VAL A 164 -47.38 -3.35 -1.42
N LEU A 165 -46.26 -3.46 -0.70
CA LEU A 165 -45.92 -4.56 0.19
C LEU A 165 -46.09 -4.09 1.65
N THR A 166 -47.01 -4.71 2.38
CA THR A 166 -47.30 -4.40 3.78
C THR A 166 -46.84 -5.55 4.67
N PRO A 167 -45.75 -5.38 5.45
CA PRO A 167 -45.29 -6.36 6.42
C PRO A 167 -46.17 -6.45 7.68
N ASP A 168 -46.01 -7.53 8.44
CA ASP A 168 -46.40 -7.59 9.86
C ASP A 168 -45.41 -6.80 10.76
N ALA A 169 -45.74 -6.63 12.04
CA ALA A 169 -44.93 -5.86 12.98
C ALA A 169 -43.53 -6.45 13.28
N ALA A 170 -43.26 -7.69 12.85
CA ALA A 170 -41.96 -8.36 12.98
C ALA A 170 -41.19 -8.44 11.64
N LEU A 171 -41.75 -7.86 10.58
CA LEU A 171 -41.28 -7.90 9.20
C LEU A 171 -41.10 -9.33 8.65
N SER A 172 -41.77 -10.31 9.26
CA SER A 172 -41.69 -11.75 8.99
C SER A 172 -42.67 -12.24 7.94
N ALA A 173 -43.88 -11.68 7.91
CA ALA A 173 -44.90 -11.99 6.91
C ALA A 173 -45.29 -10.71 6.15
N TRP A 174 -45.63 -10.87 4.86
CA TRP A 174 -45.86 -9.75 3.94
C TRP A 174 -47.16 -9.96 3.16
N ARG A 175 -47.93 -8.89 2.98
CA ARG A 175 -49.13 -8.86 2.13
C ARG A 175 -48.88 -7.93 0.94
N GLN A 176 -49.21 -8.38 -0.26
CA GLN A 176 -49.09 -7.61 -1.50
C GLN A 176 -50.47 -7.08 -1.93
N ALA A 177 -50.54 -5.79 -2.30
CA ALA A 177 -51.71 -5.18 -2.92
C ALA A 177 -51.44 -4.89 -4.40
N GLY A 178 -52.49 -5.08 -5.24
CA GLY A 178 -52.39 -5.14 -6.70
C GLY A 178 -52.00 -3.83 -7.40
N ALA A 179 -51.49 -3.96 -8.63
CA ALA A 179 -50.94 -2.87 -9.43
C ALA A 179 -51.95 -1.75 -9.73
N GLY A 180 -51.69 -0.56 -9.21
CA GLY A 180 -52.34 0.68 -9.62
C GLY A 180 -51.52 1.40 -10.71
N ALA A 181 -52.19 2.21 -11.53
CA ALA A 181 -51.48 3.14 -12.41
C ALA A 181 -50.65 4.11 -11.55
N ALA A 182 -49.36 4.27 -11.89
CA ALA A 182 -48.46 5.13 -11.15
C ALA A 182 -48.92 6.60 -11.23
N GLY A 183 -49.63 7.07 -10.20
CA GLY A 183 -49.69 8.49 -9.90
C GLY A 183 -48.25 8.99 -9.80
N GLY A 184 -47.88 9.92 -10.69
CA GLY A 184 -46.48 10.23 -11.00
C GLY A 184 -45.65 10.41 -9.74
N ALA A 185 -44.48 9.74 -9.72
CA ALA A 185 -43.66 9.58 -8.52
C ALA A 185 -43.55 10.89 -7.74
N PRO A 186 -44.10 10.99 -6.51
CA PRO A 186 -43.94 12.18 -5.70
C PRO A 186 -42.47 12.31 -5.37
N ASP A 187 -41.86 13.35 -5.96
CA ASP A 187 -40.49 13.78 -5.72
C ASP A 187 -40.23 13.73 -4.20
N ASP A 188 -39.18 13.02 -3.79
CA ASP A 188 -39.02 12.63 -2.38
C ASP A 188 -38.62 13.79 -1.45
N GLY A 189 -38.54 15.01 -2.00
CA GLY A 189 -38.11 16.20 -1.29
C GLY A 189 -36.64 16.15 -0.89
N THR A 190 -35.87 15.17 -1.38
CA THR A 190 -34.42 15.28 -1.44
C THR A 190 -34.06 16.05 -2.70
N PRO A 191 -33.53 17.29 -2.59
CA PRO A 191 -32.87 17.85 -3.74
C PRO A 191 -31.76 16.86 -4.14
N ARG A 192 -31.54 16.71 -5.45
CA ARG A 192 -30.41 15.95 -6.00
C ARG A 192 -29.29 16.90 -6.43
N PRO A 193 -28.62 17.65 -5.51
CA PRO A 193 -27.36 18.27 -5.87
C PRO A 193 -26.36 17.16 -6.19
N ALA A 194 -25.36 17.44 -7.01
CA ALA A 194 -24.29 16.49 -7.28
C ALA A 194 -23.59 16.10 -5.96
N TRP A 195 -23.84 14.87 -5.49
CA TRP A 195 -23.22 14.32 -4.29
C TRP A 195 -21.70 14.32 -4.43
N ARG A 196 -21.00 14.62 -3.33
CA ARG A 196 -19.55 14.70 -3.26
C ARG A 196 -18.97 13.66 -2.32
N GLY A 197 -17.67 13.47 -2.39
CA GLY A 197 -16.96 12.50 -1.59
C GLY A 197 -17.09 11.10 -2.17
N ALA A 198 -17.20 10.10 -1.29
CA ALA A 198 -17.35 8.71 -1.69
C ALA A 198 -18.67 8.42 -2.43
N ALA A 199 -19.73 9.23 -2.24
CA ALA A 199 -21.02 9.03 -2.92
C ALA A 199 -21.09 9.59 -4.35
N ALA A 200 -20.05 10.27 -4.85
CA ALA A 200 -20.01 10.80 -6.22
C ALA A 200 -20.06 9.70 -7.30
N SER A 201 -19.80 8.44 -6.92
CA SER A 201 -19.83 7.25 -7.78
C SER A 201 -21.15 6.46 -7.74
N VAL A 202 -22.17 6.94 -7.01
CA VAL A 202 -23.39 6.16 -6.74
C VAL A 202 -24.30 6.03 -7.96
N ARG A 203 -24.86 4.83 -8.17
CA ARG A 203 -25.84 4.52 -9.23
C ARG A 203 -27.28 4.47 -8.73
N GLN A 204 -27.52 3.79 -7.61
CA GLN A 204 -28.83 3.63 -6.99
C GLN A 204 -28.68 3.75 -5.48
N ALA A 205 -29.62 4.43 -4.81
CA ALA A 205 -29.52 4.75 -3.40
C ALA A 205 -30.89 4.84 -2.71
N SER A 206 -30.87 4.64 -1.40
CA SER A 206 -31.88 5.14 -0.47
C SER A 206 -31.20 5.94 0.63
N VAL A 207 -31.74 7.12 0.93
CA VAL A 207 -31.25 8.01 1.99
C VAL A 207 -32.24 8.04 3.14
N LEU A 208 -31.76 7.69 4.33
CA LEU A 208 -32.46 7.75 5.61
C LEU A 208 -31.95 8.96 6.40
N ARG A 209 -32.86 9.81 6.87
CA ARG A 209 -32.53 10.89 7.82
C ARG A 209 -32.61 10.34 9.25
N LEU A 210 -31.58 10.59 10.04
CA LEU A 210 -31.48 10.15 11.43
C LEU A 210 -31.14 11.33 12.34
N GLU A 211 -31.73 11.34 13.53
CA GLU A 211 -31.24 12.13 14.67
C GLU A 211 -29.77 11.78 14.94
N ARG A 212 -28.91 12.80 15.06
CA ARG A 212 -27.46 12.64 15.21
C ARG A 212 -27.08 11.79 16.42
N GLN A 213 -27.84 11.91 17.52
CA GLN A 213 -27.64 11.08 18.71
C GLN A 213 -27.97 9.60 18.45
N ALA A 214 -28.98 9.31 17.64
CA ALA A 214 -29.35 7.93 17.27
C ALA A 214 -28.35 7.32 16.28
N PHE A 215 -27.84 8.12 15.34
CA PHE A 215 -26.72 7.71 14.49
C PHE A 215 -25.47 7.40 15.33
N ALA A 216 -25.06 8.32 16.21
CA ALA A 216 -23.88 8.14 17.06
C ALA A 216 -23.99 6.91 17.98
N ALA A 217 -25.18 6.64 18.53
CA ALA A 217 -25.44 5.45 19.34
C ALA A 217 -25.39 4.14 18.51
N ALA A 218 -25.84 4.16 17.26
CA ALA A 218 -25.76 3.00 16.38
C ALA A 218 -24.32 2.72 15.93
N THR A 219 -23.57 3.74 15.53
CA THR A 219 -22.20 3.59 15.02
C THR A 219 -21.14 3.53 16.12
N GLN A 220 -21.53 3.44 17.39
CA GLN A 220 -20.60 3.37 18.51
C GLN A 220 -19.89 2.00 18.52
N PRO A 221 -18.55 1.96 18.63
CA PRO A 221 -17.82 0.70 18.73
C PRO A 221 -18.24 -0.16 19.93
N HIS A 222 -18.33 -1.48 19.71
CA HIS A 222 -18.72 -2.44 20.75
C HIS A 222 -17.57 -2.84 21.69
N ALA A 223 -16.30 -2.78 21.24
CA ALA A 223 -15.18 -3.09 22.11
C ALA A 223 -14.84 -1.88 23.01
N ARG A 224 -14.26 -2.16 24.18
CA ARG A 224 -13.88 -1.11 25.13
C ARG A 224 -12.73 -0.25 24.57
N PRO A 225 -12.88 1.09 24.56
CA PRO A 225 -11.78 2.04 24.31
C PRO A 225 -10.53 1.74 25.15
N LYS A 226 -9.36 1.76 24.51
CA LYS A 226 -8.06 1.58 25.15
C LYS A 226 -7.37 2.91 25.44
N GLN A 227 -6.67 3.00 26.56
CA GLN A 227 -5.81 4.17 26.82
C GLN A 227 -4.45 3.95 26.16
N ILE A 228 -4.04 4.88 25.28
CA ILE A 228 -2.66 4.96 24.79
C ILE A 228 -1.93 6.07 25.56
N SER A 229 -0.79 5.75 26.14
CA SER A 229 0.15 6.71 26.75
C SER A 229 1.59 6.28 26.46
N TRP A 230 2.58 7.06 26.89
CA TRP A 230 3.99 6.78 26.64
C TRP A 230 4.89 7.49 27.66
N ASP A 231 6.18 7.16 27.62
CA ASP A 231 7.28 7.86 28.29
C ASP A 231 8.58 7.65 27.50
N GLU A 232 9.74 8.05 28.04
CA GLU A 232 11.05 7.93 27.38
C GLU A 232 11.49 6.50 27.04
N TYR A 233 10.71 5.47 27.41
CA TYR A 233 11.04 4.07 27.15
C TYR A 233 10.16 3.42 26.10
N SER A 234 8.83 3.55 26.19
CA SER A 234 7.89 2.80 25.34
C SER A 234 6.49 3.40 25.29
N LEU A 235 5.74 3.00 24.25
CA LEU A 235 4.28 3.10 24.26
C LEU A 235 3.69 2.20 25.35
N LYS A 236 2.56 2.63 25.90
CA LYS A 236 1.75 1.90 26.88
C LYS A 236 0.31 1.80 26.38
N ILE A 237 -0.27 0.61 26.47
CA ILE A 237 -1.66 0.34 26.12
C ILE A 237 -2.35 -0.19 27.36
N ASP A 238 -3.37 0.52 27.86
CA ASP A 238 -3.97 0.32 29.20
C ASP A 238 -2.93 0.29 30.34
N GLY A 239 -1.81 1.01 30.18
CA GLY A 239 -0.69 1.06 31.13
C GLY A 239 0.40 0.02 30.89
N GLU A 240 0.12 -1.06 30.16
CA GLU A 240 1.08 -2.11 29.82
C GLU A 240 2.07 -1.66 28.75
N ARG A 241 3.37 -1.80 29.02
CA ARG A 241 4.44 -1.38 28.10
C ARG A 241 4.55 -2.30 26.88
N VAL A 242 4.64 -1.71 25.69
CA VAL A 242 4.72 -2.43 24.41
C VAL A 242 5.92 -1.97 23.59
N VAL A 243 6.67 -2.94 23.04
CA VAL A 243 7.63 -2.69 21.95
C VAL A 243 6.89 -2.93 20.64
N ILE A 244 6.78 -1.90 19.81
CA ILE A 244 6.13 -1.98 18.50
C ILE A 244 7.18 -2.42 17.47
N TRP A 245 6.97 -3.60 16.91
CA TRP A 245 7.75 -4.18 15.83
C TRP A 245 6.84 -4.23 14.60
N SER A 246 6.99 -3.23 13.74
CA SER A 246 6.18 -2.97 12.55
C SER A 246 6.95 -3.22 11.25
N GLY A 247 6.21 -3.50 10.19
CA GLY A 247 6.72 -3.49 8.82
C GLY A 247 5.79 -2.68 7.91
N GLU A 248 6.34 -2.09 6.85
CA GLU A 248 5.54 -1.41 5.83
C GLU A 248 5.03 -2.38 4.76
N MET A 249 3.76 -2.22 4.37
CA MET A 249 3.23 -2.69 3.09
C MET A 249 2.24 -1.68 2.52
N HIS A 250 2.11 -1.60 1.20
CA HIS A 250 1.17 -0.67 0.54
C HIS A 250 0.02 -1.44 -0.13
N PRO A 251 -1.22 -1.37 0.38
CA PRO A 251 -2.37 -2.08 -0.21
C PRO A 251 -2.57 -1.78 -1.70
N PHE A 252 -2.32 -0.54 -2.13
CA PHE A 252 -2.42 -0.12 -3.54
C PHE A 252 -1.38 -0.77 -4.46
N ARG A 253 -0.25 -1.29 -3.94
CA ARG A 253 0.75 -2.06 -4.72
C ARG A 253 0.46 -3.56 -4.80
N LEU A 254 -0.68 -4.02 -4.26
CA LEU A 254 -1.16 -5.39 -4.40
C LEU A 254 -2.67 -5.34 -4.69
N PRO A 255 -3.11 -5.26 -5.97
CA PRO A 255 -4.50 -5.02 -6.34
C PRO A 255 -5.38 -6.28 -6.19
N ASN A 256 -5.45 -6.83 -4.98
CA ASN A 256 -6.38 -7.88 -4.57
C ASN A 256 -6.54 -7.87 -3.03
N PRO A 257 -7.71 -7.47 -2.48
CA PRO A 257 -7.96 -7.45 -1.04
C PRO A 257 -7.74 -8.78 -0.31
N SER A 258 -8.01 -9.91 -0.96
CA SER A 258 -7.80 -11.22 -0.34
C SER A 258 -6.31 -11.52 -0.13
N LEU A 259 -5.44 -10.98 -0.99
CA LEU A 259 -3.98 -11.14 -0.88
C LEU A 259 -3.32 -10.18 0.12
N TRP A 260 -3.99 -9.10 0.55
CA TRP A 260 -3.50 -8.29 1.67
C TRP A 260 -3.39 -9.13 2.94
N ARG A 261 -4.38 -10.00 3.19
CA ARG A 261 -4.36 -10.95 4.32
C ARG A 261 -3.19 -11.92 4.24
N ASP A 262 -2.85 -12.40 3.04
CA ASP A 262 -1.70 -13.29 2.86
C ASP A 262 -0.39 -12.64 3.33
N VAL A 263 -0.17 -11.38 2.93
CA VAL A 263 1.03 -10.62 3.32
C VAL A 263 1.00 -10.32 4.82
N LEU A 264 -0.14 -9.89 5.38
CA LEU A 264 -0.27 -9.59 6.81
C LEU A 264 -0.06 -10.83 7.69
N GLN A 265 -0.56 -12.00 7.30
CA GLN A 265 -0.29 -13.28 7.96
C GLN A 265 1.20 -13.66 7.89
N LYS A 266 1.85 -13.44 6.75
CA LYS A 266 3.30 -13.64 6.61
C LYS A 266 4.08 -12.69 7.53
N MET A 267 3.68 -11.42 7.62
CA MET A 267 4.27 -10.44 8.52
C MET A 267 4.11 -10.84 10.00
N LYS A 268 2.90 -11.24 10.40
CA LYS A 268 2.61 -11.76 11.74
C LYS A 268 3.47 -12.98 12.07
N ALA A 269 3.58 -13.93 11.14
CA ALA A 269 4.36 -15.16 11.31
C ALA A 269 5.89 -14.94 11.35
N VAL A 270 6.41 -13.86 10.74
CA VAL A 270 7.82 -13.42 10.93
C VAL A 270 8.01 -12.47 12.12
N GLY A 271 7.03 -12.41 13.04
CA GLY A 271 7.21 -11.81 14.36
C GLY A 271 6.80 -10.34 14.49
N PHE A 272 6.25 -9.71 13.45
CA PHE A 272 5.68 -8.36 13.56
C PHE A 272 4.41 -8.38 14.43
N ASN A 273 4.23 -7.32 15.23
CA ASN A 273 3.02 -7.06 16.01
C ASN A 273 2.25 -5.83 15.52
N ALA A 274 2.79 -5.11 14.54
CA ALA A 274 2.17 -3.98 13.88
C ALA A 274 2.44 -3.98 12.36
N VAL A 275 1.72 -3.12 11.65
CA VAL A 275 1.92 -2.80 10.23
C VAL A 275 1.75 -1.29 10.02
N ALA A 276 2.55 -0.72 9.13
CA ALA A 276 2.36 0.63 8.62
C ALA A 276 1.77 0.60 7.21
N PHE A 277 0.81 1.49 6.96
CA PHE A 277 0.15 1.65 5.67
C PHE A 277 0.22 3.11 5.20
N TYR A 278 0.79 3.33 4.01
CA TYR A 278 0.42 4.49 3.19
C TYR A 278 -0.95 4.32 2.53
N PHE A 279 -1.66 5.43 2.37
CA PHE A 279 -2.82 5.56 1.49
C PHE A 279 -2.57 6.68 0.45
N ASP A 280 -2.61 6.31 -0.82
CA ASP A 280 -2.32 7.20 -1.97
C ASP A 280 -3.57 7.98 -2.39
N TRP A 281 -3.59 9.29 -2.10
CA TRP A 281 -4.70 10.18 -2.46
C TRP A 281 -4.99 10.16 -3.97
N GLY A 282 -3.95 10.11 -4.81
CA GLY A 282 -4.09 10.01 -6.27
C GLY A 282 -4.68 8.70 -6.75
N TYR A 283 -4.43 7.60 -6.06
CA TYR A 283 -5.07 6.31 -6.33
C TYR A 283 -6.56 6.29 -5.95
N HIS A 284 -6.96 7.10 -4.96
CA HIS A 284 -8.33 7.19 -4.45
C HIS A 284 -9.19 8.31 -5.06
N SER A 285 -8.59 9.38 -5.63
CA SER A 285 -9.34 10.55 -6.14
C SER A 285 -9.04 10.85 -7.63
N PRO A 286 -9.87 10.37 -8.57
CA PRO A 286 -9.68 10.65 -10.00
C PRO A 286 -10.02 12.09 -10.40
N ALA A 287 -10.85 12.78 -9.62
CA ALA A 287 -11.31 14.14 -9.87
C ALA A 287 -11.61 14.87 -8.55
N PRO A 288 -11.56 16.22 -8.49
CA PRO A 288 -11.94 16.98 -7.30
C PRO A 288 -13.36 16.63 -6.83
N GLY A 289 -13.56 16.39 -5.53
CA GLY A 289 -14.86 15.99 -4.97
C GLY A 289 -15.25 14.53 -5.22
N VAL A 290 -14.42 13.71 -5.87
CA VAL A 290 -14.71 12.30 -6.19
C VAL A 290 -13.69 11.39 -5.52
N TYR A 291 -14.18 10.39 -4.76
CA TYR A 291 -13.33 9.42 -4.06
C TYR A 291 -13.87 7.99 -4.21
N ASP A 292 -12.96 7.03 -4.33
CA ASP A 292 -13.24 5.59 -4.41
C ASP A 292 -12.48 4.83 -3.32
N PHE A 293 -13.24 4.14 -2.45
CA PHE A 293 -12.75 3.26 -1.39
C PHE A 293 -13.35 1.85 -1.51
N SER A 294 -13.47 1.35 -2.74
CA SER A 294 -14.06 0.05 -3.06
C SER A 294 -13.05 -0.91 -3.73
N HIS A 295 -13.31 -2.21 -3.63
CA HIS A 295 -12.49 -3.29 -4.20
C HIS A 295 -10.99 -3.10 -3.87
N VAL A 296 -10.14 -2.96 -4.90
CA VAL A 296 -8.69 -2.75 -4.79
C VAL A 296 -8.29 -1.42 -4.12
N ARG A 297 -9.26 -0.55 -3.81
CA ARG A 297 -9.13 0.70 -3.03
C ARG A 297 -9.78 0.64 -1.64
N ASN A 298 -10.25 -0.52 -1.19
CA ASN A 298 -10.98 -0.60 0.08
C ASN A 298 -10.06 -0.45 1.31
N VAL A 299 -9.84 0.80 1.73
CA VAL A 299 -9.06 1.18 2.93
C VAL A 299 -9.64 0.58 4.20
N GLU A 300 -10.97 0.61 4.35
CA GLU A 300 -11.65 0.04 5.51
C GLU A 300 -11.32 -1.44 5.64
N ARG A 301 -11.37 -2.19 4.52
CA ARG A 301 -11.03 -3.61 4.51
C ARG A 301 -9.58 -3.90 4.85
N ALA A 302 -8.63 -3.04 4.45
CA ALA A 302 -7.22 -3.19 4.83
C ALA A 302 -7.01 -3.05 6.36
N LEU A 303 -7.71 -2.10 7.00
CA LEU A 303 -7.67 -1.89 8.45
C LEU A 303 -8.35 -3.05 9.21
N GLU A 304 -9.49 -3.53 8.72
CA GLU A 304 -10.18 -4.70 9.28
C GLU A 304 -9.31 -5.95 9.24
N ILE A 305 -8.68 -6.26 8.10
CA ILE A 305 -7.81 -7.44 7.99
C ILE A 305 -6.64 -7.33 8.97
N ALA A 306 -6.02 -6.15 9.14
CA ALA A 306 -4.96 -5.97 10.12
C ALA A 306 -5.46 -6.23 11.57
N ALA A 307 -6.65 -5.75 11.92
CA ALA A 307 -7.26 -6.01 13.23
C ALA A 307 -7.62 -7.50 13.44
N GLU A 308 -8.20 -8.16 12.42
CA GLU A 308 -8.54 -9.58 12.44
C GLU A 308 -7.31 -10.49 12.62
N GLU A 309 -6.18 -10.16 11.97
CA GLU A 309 -4.90 -10.88 12.11
C GLU A 309 -4.11 -10.46 13.38
N GLY A 310 -4.69 -9.59 14.22
CA GLY A 310 -4.11 -9.16 15.50
C GLY A 310 -2.85 -8.31 15.34
N LEU A 311 -2.80 -7.44 14.35
CA LEU A 311 -1.75 -6.44 14.12
C LEU A 311 -2.25 -5.04 14.49
N TYR A 312 -1.44 -4.28 15.22
CA TYR A 312 -1.65 -2.83 15.35
C TYR A 312 -1.38 -2.11 14.03
N VAL A 313 -2.00 -0.96 13.81
CA VAL A 313 -1.79 -0.16 12.59
C VAL A 313 -1.20 1.21 12.90
N ILE A 314 -0.15 1.57 12.16
CA ILE A 314 0.36 2.94 12.02
C ILE A 314 -0.21 3.50 10.72
N ALA A 315 -1.18 4.42 10.80
CA ALA A 315 -1.89 4.95 9.64
C ALA A 315 -1.13 6.17 9.07
N ARG A 316 -0.74 6.12 7.79
CA ARG A 316 0.06 7.15 7.13
C ARG A 316 -0.71 7.69 5.93
N THR A 317 -1.54 8.71 6.16
CA THR A 317 -2.61 9.11 5.23
C THR A 317 -2.25 10.31 4.35
N GLY A 318 -0.99 10.76 4.37
CA GLY A 318 -0.53 11.93 3.62
C GLY A 318 -0.90 13.27 4.28
N PRO A 319 -1.30 14.31 3.51
CA PRO A 319 -1.79 14.27 2.12
C PRO A 319 -0.73 13.98 1.05
N TYR A 320 0.54 14.26 1.36
CA TYR A 320 1.69 13.87 0.55
C TYR A 320 2.36 12.65 1.19
N VAL A 321 2.75 11.64 0.39
CA VAL A 321 3.31 10.37 0.91
C VAL A 321 4.66 9.96 0.30
N ASN A 322 5.13 10.65 -0.74
CA ASN A 322 6.31 10.27 -1.53
C ASN A 322 6.22 8.86 -2.13
N ALA A 323 6.61 7.83 -1.35
CA ALA A 323 6.49 6.40 -1.62
C ALA A 323 6.94 5.91 -3.03
N GLU A 324 7.83 6.63 -3.70
CA GLU A 324 8.22 6.43 -5.11
C GLU A 324 7.00 6.39 -6.06
N LEU A 325 6.00 7.21 -5.80
CA LEU A 325 4.78 7.35 -6.61
C LEU A 325 4.86 8.52 -7.60
N THR A 326 4.11 8.43 -8.70
CA THR A 326 3.84 9.59 -9.56
C THR A 326 3.19 10.70 -8.73
N GLY A 327 3.68 11.94 -8.85
CA GLY A 327 3.17 13.05 -8.02
C GLY A 327 3.45 12.91 -6.52
N GLY A 328 4.20 11.90 -6.07
CA GLY A 328 4.38 11.56 -4.65
C GLY A 328 3.07 11.21 -3.92
N GLY A 329 2.07 10.74 -4.65
CA GLY A 329 0.73 10.41 -4.15
C GLY A 329 -0.31 11.52 -4.28
N PHE A 330 0.03 12.67 -4.87
CA PHE A 330 -0.97 13.68 -5.26
C PHE A 330 -1.83 13.19 -6.44
N PRO A 331 -3.15 13.45 -6.46
CA PRO A 331 -4.00 13.14 -7.60
C PRO A 331 -3.62 13.98 -8.82
N GLY A 332 -3.91 13.43 -10.01
CA GLY A 332 -3.56 14.08 -11.28
C GLY A 332 -4.05 15.53 -11.39
N TRP A 333 -5.21 15.83 -10.81
CA TRP A 333 -5.78 17.17 -10.80
C TRP A 333 -5.03 18.18 -9.91
N MET A 334 -4.27 17.72 -8.91
CA MET A 334 -3.37 18.59 -8.13
C MET A 334 -2.13 19.01 -8.92
N LEU A 335 -1.72 18.23 -9.93
CA LEU A 335 -0.61 18.58 -10.83
C LEU A 335 -0.91 19.85 -11.66
N ARG A 336 -2.19 20.26 -11.75
CA ARG A 336 -2.63 21.54 -12.34
C ARG A 336 -3.12 22.58 -11.32
N ASN A 337 -2.93 22.35 -10.02
CA ASN A 337 -3.24 23.33 -8.98
C ASN A 337 -2.11 24.37 -8.92
N ARG A 338 -2.47 25.67 -8.88
CA ARG A 338 -1.51 26.77 -8.79
C ARG A 338 -1.14 27.19 -7.37
N ALA A 339 -1.83 26.66 -6.37
CA ALA A 339 -1.44 26.77 -4.98
C ALA A 339 0.00 26.29 -4.75
N GLU A 340 0.74 26.88 -3.82
CA GLU A 340 2.04 26.33 -3.41
C GLU A 340 1.79 25.06 -2.56
N ALA A 341 2.16 23.89 -3.08
CA ALA A 341 1.86 22.63 -2.40
C ALA A 341 2.64 22.48 -1.11
N ARG A 342 2.09 21.68 -0.18
CA ARG A 342 2.68 21.43 1.14
C ARG A 342 2.90 22.73 1.95
N THR A 343 2.02 23.74 1.79
CA THR A 343 2.05 24.99 2.57
C THR A 343 0.66 25.35 3.13
N ASP A 344 0.53 26.52 3.75
CA ASP A 344 -0.76 27.06 4.21
C ASP A 344 -1.56 27.81 3.14
N ASP A 345 -1.21 27.65 1.84
CA ASP A 345 -2.01 28.18 0.73
C ASP A 345 -3.48 27.69 0.85
N PRO A 346 -4.48 28.59 0.92
CA PRO A 346 -5.88 28.21 1.10
C PRO A 346 -6.44 27.27 0.03
N ALA A 347 -5.94 27.34 -1.21
CA ALA A 347 -6.39 26.47 -2.29
C ALA A 347 -5.74 25.08 -2.25
N TYR A 348 -4.54 24.96 -1.67
CA TYR A 348 -3.95 23.66 -1.29
C TYR A 348 -4.70 23.07 -0.08
N LEU A 349 -4.87 23.84 0.99
CA LEU A 349 -5.52 23.39 2.23
C LEU A 349 -6.99 22.98 2.03
N ALA A 350 -7.73 23.63 1.13
CA ALA A 350 -9.11 23.22 0.83
C ALA A 350 -9.19 21.83 0.16
N ALA A 351 -8.26 21.51 -0.74
CA ALA A 351 -8.16 20.19 -1.38
C ALA A 351 -7.74 19.12 -0.38
N VAL A 352 -6.77 19.46 0.48
CA VAL A 352 -6.31 18.63 1.60
C VAL A 352 -7.43 18.34 2.60
N ASP A 353 -8.23 19.34 2.99
CA ASP A 353 -9.32 19.17 3.94
C ASP A 353 -10.40 18.21 3.40
N GLU A 354 -10.65 18.23 2.10
CA GLU A 354 -11.56 17.30 1.43
C GLU A 354 -11.04 15.85 1.52
N TRP A 355 -9.78 15.61 1.14
CA TRP A 355 -9.13 14.29 1.30
C TRP A 355 -9.15 13.82 2.75
N MET A 356 -8.71 14.68 3.68
CA MET A 356 -8.68 14.36 5.11
C MET A 356 -10.07 14.00 5.63
N THR A 357 -11.11 14.72 5.23
CA THR A 357 -12.51 14.38 5.60
C THR A 357 -12.88 12.95 5.19
N GLN A 358 -12.49 12.55 3.98
CA GLN A 358 -12.82 11.25 3.42
C GLN A 358 -12.03 10.10 4.07
N ILE A 359 -10.70 10.24 4.19
CA ILE A 359 -9.84 9.19 4.77
C ILE A 359 -9.99 9.10 6.30
N ASN A 360 -10.12 10.23 7.01
CA ASN A 360 -10.25 10.23 8.47
C ASN A 360 -11.58 9.67 8.93
N ALA A 361 -12.67 9.84 8.16
CA ALA A 361 -13.94 9.19 8.47
C ALA A 361 -13.79 7.68 8.59
N ILE A 362 -12.95 7.06 7.73
CA ILE A 362 -12.60 5.63 7.84
C ILE A 362 -11.67 5.40 9.03
N VAL A 363 -10.49 6.05 9.06
CA VAL A 363 -9.47 5.79 10.09
C VAL A 363 -10.00 6.00 11.51
N ALA A 364 -10.86 6.99 11.75
CA ALA A 364 -11.44 7.30 13.05
C ALA A 364 -12.28 6.13 13.63
N ARG A 365 -12.94 5.34 12.76
CA ARG A 365 -13.70 4.14 13.13
C ARG A 365 -12.83 2.94 13.53
N HIS A 366 -11.55 2.94 13.17
CA HIS A 366 -10.64 1.79 13.35
C HIS A 366 -9.57 2.05 14.41
N GLN A 367 -9.76 3.05 15.26
CA GLN A 367 -8.83 3.39 16.34
C GLN A 367 -8.97 2.47 17.55
N LEU A 368 -7.82 2.12 18.14
CA LEU A 368 -7.78 1.39 19.40
C LEU A 368 -8.31 2.26 20.57
N THR A 369 -8.09 3.57 20.50
CA THR A 369 -8.59 4.58 21.46
C THR A 369 -10.10 4.80 21.44
N THR A 370 -10.80 4.34 20.40
CA THR A 370 -12.29 4.36 20.35
C THR A 370 -12.89 2.97 20.56
N GLY A 371 -12.07 1.92 20.64
CA GLY A 371 -12.53 0.53 20.65
C GLY A 371 -13.01 0.03 19.28
N GLY A 372 -12.71 0.76 18.20
CA GLY A 372 -13.22 0.49 16.86
C GLY A 372 -12.32 -0.38 15.98
N GLY A 373 -11.02 -0.47 16.30
CA GLY A 373 -10.05 -1.28 15.54
C GLY A 373 -8.67 -1.28 16.18
N SER A 374 -7.62 -1.45 15.37
CA SER A 374 -6.23 -1.60 15.85
C SER A 374 -5.28 -0.45 15.50
N VAL A 375 -5.77 0.68 14.96
CA VAL A 375 -4.92 1.87 14.72
C VAL A 375 -4.43 2.45 16.05
N ILE A 376 -3.11 2.63 16.18
CA ILE A 376 -2.43 3.11 17.40
C ILE A 376 -1.67 4.43 17.22
N ALA A 377 -1.41 4.85 15.99
CA ALA A 377 -0.71 6.10 15.67
C ALA A 377 -1.12 6.61 14.29
N TYR A 378 -1.05 7.92 14.08
CA TYR A 378 -1.42 8.59 12.84
C TYR A 378 -0.31 9.56 12.40
N GLN A 379 0.20 9.39 11.17
CA GLN A 379 1.22 10.29 10.60
C GLN A 379 0.56 11.52 9.97
N LEU A 380 1.03 12.70 10.35
CA LEU A 380 0.78 13.94 9.63
C LEU A 380 1.85 14.08 8.54
N GLU A 381 1.45 14.30 7.28
CA GLU A 381 2.40 14.59 6.19
C GLU A 381 3.39 13.42 5.94
N ASN A 382 4.48 13.67 5.20
CA ASN A 382 5.61 12.75 5.02
C ASN A 382 6.92 13.50 4.75
N GLU A 383 7.96 13.31 5.57
CA GLU A 383 9.33 13.80 5.31
C GLU A 383 9.45 15.30 4.96
N LEU A 384 8.54 16.16 5.44
CA LEU A 384 8.60 17.62 5.25
C LEU A 384 9.83 18.23 5.92
N GLY A 385 10.95 18.35 5.20
CA GLY A 385 12.19 19.00 5.69
C GLY A 385 12.15 20.53 5.78
N LYS A 386 10.96 21.13 5.88
CA LYS A 386 10.71 22.57 5.71
C LYS A 386 9.96 23.15 6.91
N VAL A 387 10.62 23.97 7.74
CA VAL A 387 10.09 24.46 9.03
C VAL A 387 9.77 25.96 9.04
N GLU A 388 9.69 26.59 7.87
CA GLU A 388 9.30 28.00 7.74
C GLU A 388 7.84 28.25 8.20
N PRO A 389 7.46 29.49 8.59
CA PRO A 389 6.16 29.76 9.21
C PRO A 389 4.92 29.28 8.43
N LYS A 390 5.01 29.17 7.09
CA LYS A 390 3.94 28.62 6.24
C LYS A 390 3.72 27.11 6.47
N HIS A 391 4.81 26.34 6.49
CA HIS A 391 4.80 24.91 6.78
C HIS A 391 4.35 24.62 8.22
N VAL A 392 4.74 25.47 9.18
CA VAL A 392 4.25 25.37 10.57
C VAL A 392 2.74 25.56 10.66
N ARG A 393 2.18 26.53 9.90
CA ARG A 393 0.72 26.74 9.84
C ARG A 393 -0.01 25.60 9.11
N GLN A 394 0.55 25.08 8.02
CA GLN A 394 0.06 23.86 7.36
C GLN A 394 -0.01 22.69 8.34
N MET A 395 1.11 22.33 8.98
CA MET A 395 1.16 21.21 9.93
C MET A 395 0.16 21.39 11.08
N ALA A 396 0.04 22.60 11.62
CA ALA A 396 -0.96 22.92 12.65
C ALA A 396 -2.39 22.76 12.15
N HIS A 397 -2.67 23.12 10.89
CA HIS A 397 -3.95 22.90 10.22
C HIS A 397 -4.24 21.39 10.03
N LEU A 398 -3.28 20.60 9.55
CA LEU A 398 -3.41 19.14 9.42
C LEU A 398 -3.75 18.49 10.76
N ALA A 399 -3.00 18.80 11.82
CA ALA A 399 -3.26 18.27 13.15
C ALA A 399 -4.65 18.67 13.67
N ALA A 400 -5.03 19.94 13.51
CA ALA A 400 -6.35 20.42 13.91
C ALA A 400 -7.47 19.76 13.08
N LYS A 401 -7.27 19.49 11.79
CA LYS A 401 -8.21 18.76 10.94
C LYS A 401 -8.37 17.31 11.39
N ALA A 402 -7.26 16.59 11.59
CA ALA A 402 -7.28 15.22 12.10
C ALA A 402 -8.03 15.12 13.45
N ARG A 403 -7.76 16.04 14.40
CA ARG A 403 -8.51 16.10 15.67
C ARG A 403 -10.00 16.40 15.48
N ARG A 404 -10.38 17.35 14.60
CA ARG A 404 -11.79 17.65 14.27
C ARG A 404 -12.52 16.45 13.65
N ASP A 405 -11.82 15.64 12.86
CA ASP A 405 -12.36 14.45 12.20
C ASP A 405 -12.41 13.22 13.12
N GLY A 406 -12.06 13.36 14.40
CA GLY A 406 -12.16 12.29 15.41
C GLY A 406 -10.90 11.43 15.58
N ILE A 407 -9.76 11.82 15.01
CA ILE A 407 -8.48 11.14 15.30
C ILE A 407 -8.05 11.47 16.73
N THR A 408 -7.93 10.45 17.58
CA THR A 408 -7.63 10.50 19.01
C THR A 408 -6.35 9.75 19.39
N VAL A 409 -5.82 8.89 18.51
CA VAL A 409 -4.48 8.29 18.66
C VAL A 409 -3.37 9.35 18.61
N PRO A 410 -2.16 9.07 19.12
CA PRO A 410 -1.01 9.98 19.00
C PRO A 410 -0.71 10.37 17.54
N LEU A 411 -0.50 11.67 17.33
CA LEU A 411 -0.02 12.24 16.07
C LEU A 411 1.50 12.25 16.06
N PHE A 412 2.09 11.92 14.91
CA PHE A 412 3.52 12.04 14.69
C PHE A 412 3.82 12.57 13.29
N HIS A 413 5.08 12.95 13.07
CA HIS A 413 5.66 13.22 11.76
C HIS A 413 6.94 12.37 11.66
N ASN A 414 7.26 11.87 10.47
CA ASN A 414 8.52 11.20 10.20
C ASN A 414 9.52 12.22 9.62
N ALA A 415 10.44 12.69 10.46
CA ALA A 415 11.44 13.66 10.05
C ALA A 415 12.32 13.09 8.92
N ALA A 416 12.60 13.90 7.89
CA ALA A 416 13.46 13.51 6.78
C ALA A 416 14.90 13.26 7.28
N GLY A 417 15.24 11.98 7.48
CA GLY A 417 16.41 11.60 8.24
C GLY A 417 16.23 11.81 9.75
N ARG A 418 17.21 12.45 10.42
CA ARG A 418 17.38 12.37 11.90
C ARG A 418 17.50 13.73 12.59
N LEU A 419 17.05 14.79 11.92
CA LEU A 419 17.05 16.16 12.43
C LEU A 419 15.88 16.37 13.40
N PRO A 420 15.99 17.26 14.41
CA PRO A 420 14.96 17.51 15.42
C PRO A 420 13.82 18.39 14.89
N ASP A 421 13.35 18.10 13.68
CA ASP A 421 12.22 18.76 13.04
C ASP A 421 10.91 18.11 13.48
N TRP A 422 9.84 18.92 13.59
CA TRP A 422 8.50 18.50 14.01
C TRP A 422 8.45 17.73 15.33
N THR A 423 9.33 18.11 16.27
CA THR A 423 9.37 17.53 17.61
C THR A 423 8.16 17.95 18.46
N PRO A 424 7.72 17.13 19.44
CA PRO A 424 6.70 17.53 20.39
C PRO A 424 7.05 18.83 21.12
N LYS A 425 6.01 19.60 21.48
CA LYS A 425 6.17 20.86 22.20
C LYS A 425 6.92 20.64 23.52
N GLY A 426 8.06 21.29 23.66
CA GLY A 426 8.91 21.17 24.86
C GLY A 426 10.05 20.16 24.76
N SER A 427 10.36 19.61 23.57
CA SER A 427 11.60 18.87 23.38
C SER A 427 12.82 19.71 23.81
N SER A 428 13.73 19.08 24.57
CA SER A 428 14.97 19.67 25.05
C SER A 428 16.13 19.52 24.05
N ALA A 429 15.89 19.01 22.85
CA ALA A 429 16.92 18.79 21.86
C ALA A 429 17.49 20.13 21.32
N PRO A 430 18.81 20.25 21.12
CA PRO A 430 19.39 21.39 20.42
C PRO A 430 18.78 21.55 19.03
N TRP A 431 18.43 22.79 18.65
CA TRP A 431 17.80 23.14 17.37
C TRP A 431 16.42 22.51 17.09
N ALA A 432 15.70 22.03 18.12
CA ALA A 432 14.36 21.47 17.93
C ALA A 432 13.37 22.46 17.32
N ASN A 433 12.81 22.10 16.17
CA ASN A 433 11.68 22.80 15.57
C ASN A 433 10.40 22.09 16.03
N ALA A 434 9.60 22.76 16.86
CA ALA A 434 8.42 22.15 17.46
C ALA A 434 7.26 22.04 16.46
N GLY A 435 6.68 20.86 16.36
CA GLY A 435 5.48 20.55 15.58
C GLY A 435 4.22 20.41 16.43
N PRO A 436 3.07 20.14 15.78
CA PRO A 436 1.82 19.76 16.44
C PRO A 436 1.73 18.23 16.62
N THR A 437 2.84 17.63 17.03
CA THR A 437 3.04 16.19 17.19
C THR A 437 3.02 15.81 18.68
N ASP A 438 2.55 14.60 18.97
CA ASP A 438 2.59 13.98 20.30
C ASP A 438 3.85 13.12 20.47
N LEU A 439 4.32 12.53 19.37
CA LEU A 439 5.55 11.74 19.25
C LEU A 439 6.45 12.30 18.15
N TYR A 440 7.75 12.36 18.40
CA TYR A 440 8.75 12.55 17.34
C TYR A 440 9.07 11.19 16.72
N ALA A 441 9.05 11.10 15.39
CA ALA A 441 9.58 9.97 14.66
C ALA A 441 10.56 10.43 13.57
N PHE A 442 11.40 9.51 13.10
CA PHE A 442 12.49 9.83 12.19
C PHE A 442 12.87 8.64 11.31
N ASP A 443 13.53 8.92 10.19
CA ASP A 443 13.78 7.92 9.15
C ASP A 443 15.29 7.64 8.94
N GLY A 444 15.59 6.47 8.38
CA GLY A 444 16.93 5.92 8.44
C GLY A 444 17.24 4.77 7.49
N TYR A 445 18.02 5.09 6.45
CA TYR A 445 18.48 4.16 5.41
C TYR A 445 20.01 4.03 5.35
N PRO A 446 20.69 3.43 6.35
CA PRO A 446 22.13 3.25 6.35
C PRO A 446 22.58 2.00 5.56
N GLY A 447 21.66 1.32 4.87
CA GLY A 447 21.94 0.10 4.11
C GLY A 447 23.09 0.26 3.11
N GLY A 448 23.89 -0.81 2.95
CA GLY A 448 24.95 -0.86 1.94
C GLY A 448 24.38 -0.87 0.52
N THR A 449 25.21 -0.47 -0.46
CA THR A 449 24.82 -0.40 -1.87
C THR A 449 25.17 -1.66 -2.66
N CYS A 450 24.59 -1.79 -3.85
CA CYS A 450 25.08 -2.68 -4.90
C CYS A 450 26.12 -1.95 -5.76
N ASN A 451 27.07 -2.68 -6.35
CA ASN A 451 27.96 -2.13 -7.37
C ASN A 451 27.24 -1.97 -8.72
N VAL A 452 27.92 -1.45 -9.74
CA VAL A 452 27.35 -1.28 -11.10
C VAL A 452 27.01 -2.60 -11.81
N HIS A 453 27.54 -3.74 -11.36
CA HIS A 453 27.24 -5.07 -11.88
C HIS A 453 26.09 -5.77 -11.12
N ALA A 454 25.47 -5.08 -10.16
CA ALA A 454 24.47 -5.60 -9.24
C ALA A 454 25.00 -6.70 -8.29
N ASP A 455 26.27 -6.64 -7.89
CA ASP A 455 26.82 -7.43 -6.78
C ASP A 455 26.78 -6.65 -5.44
N PRO A 456 26.64 -7.33 -4.28
CA PRO A 456 26.73 -6.68 -2.96
C PRO A 456 28.08 -6.00 -2.71
N ALA A 457 28.06 -4.70 -2.39
CA ALA A 457 29.26 -3.99 -1.94
C ALA A 457 29.55 -4.26 -0.45
N GLY A 458 30.58 -3.60 0.10
CA GLY A 458 30.95 -3.67 1.51
C GLY A 458 29.83 -3.23 2.47
N PRO A 459 29.85 -3.70 3.73
CA PRO A 459 28.89 -3.27 4.74
C PRO A 459 29.07 -1.80 5.14
N ASN A 460 27.96 -1.16 5.47
CA ASN A 460 27.95 0.15 6.10
C ASN A 460 27.92 0.02 7.63
N ARG A 461 28.39 1.07 8.30
CA ARG A 461 28.32 1.18 9.76
C ARG A 461 26.87 1.27 10.23
N ALA A 462 26.49 0.49 11.24
CA ALA A 462 25.29 0.73 12.02
C ALA A 462 25.53 1.88 13.02
N PRO A 463 24.81 3.00 12.89
CA PRO A 463 24.97 4.17 13.75
C PRO A 463 24.14 4.07 15.06
N ASP A 464 24.64 4.68 16.13
CA ASP A 464 23.91 4.86 17.38
C ASP A 464 22.92 6.04 17.28
N TRP A 465 21.61 5.77 17.37
CA TRP A 465 20.50 6.73 17.14
C TRP A 465 19.58 6.97 18.34
N GLY A 466 19.88 6.40 19.49
CA GLY A 466 19.12 6.63 20.71
C GLY A 466 20.08 6.87 21.85
N ILE A 467 19.91 6.17 22.97
CA ILE A 467 20.65 6.48 24.20
C ILE A 467 22.17 6.47 24.03
N TYR A 468 22.75 5.67 23.13
CA TYR A 468 24.20 5.66 22.87
C TYR A 468 24.67 6.66 21.80
N GLY A 469 23.75 7.43 21.20
CA GLY A 469 24.06 8.45 20.21
C GLY A 469 24.86 9.64 20.76
N ASN A 470 25.50 10.38 19.85
CA ASN A 470 26.26 11.59 20.16
C ASN A 470 25.44 12.85 19.86
N GLY A 471 25.71 13.97 20.55
CA GLY A 471 25.04 15.27 20.40
C GLY A 471 25.30 16.04 19.09
N SER A 472 25.44 15.35 17.97
CA SER A 472 25.42 15.91 16.61
C SER A 472 24.00 16.34 16.24
N PRO A 473 23.74 17.39 15.43
CA PRO A 473 22.39 17.80 15.05
C PRO A 473 21.50 16.68 14.45
N LYS A 474 22.06 15.57 13.98
CA LYS A 474 21.33 14.38 13.53
C LYS A 474 21.21 13.31 14.63
N THR A 475 20.60 13.66 15.78
CA THR A 475 20.60 12.81 16.99
C THR A 475 19.65 11.60 16.98
N GLY A 476 18.68 11.53 16.06
CA GLY A 476 17.68 10.45 16.06
C GLY A 476 16.70 10.58 17.23
N ALA A 477 16.46 9.52 18.00
CA ALA A 477 15.49 9.50 19.09
C ALA A 477 15.79 10.53 20.20
N LEU A 478 17.05 10.94 20.38
CA LEU A 478 17.41 12.01 21.32
C LEU A 478 16.91 13.40 20.90
N SER A 479 16.34 13.54 19.70
CA SER A 479 15.60 14.74 19.27
C SER A 479 14.30 14.95 20.06
N SER A 480 13.84 13.94 20.80
CA SER A 480 12.73 14.05 21.75
C SER A 480 12.90 13.02 22.89
N PRO A 481 13.78 13.30 23.87
CA PRO A 481 14.22 12.30 24.85
C PRO A 481 13.14 11.95 25.89
N GLY A 482 12.02 12.68 25.95
CA GLY A 482 10.86 12.37 26.79
C GLY A 482 9.78 11.52 26.11
N THR A 483 10.02 11.07 24.86
CA THR A 483 9.13 10.19 24.10
C THR A 483 9.85 8.90 23.72
N PRO A 484 9.15 7.79 23.45
CA PRO A 484 9.79 6.54 23.07
C PRO A 484 10.54 6.72 21.75
N GLY A 485 11.69 6.07 21.61
CA GLY A 485 12.45 6.11 20.36
C GLY A 485 11.64 5.48 19.23
N PHE A 486 11.26 6.29 18.24
CA PHE A 486 10.40 5.91 17.12
C PHE A 486 11.14 6.13 15.80
N ALA A 487 11.52 5.03 15.15
CA ALA A 487 11.97 5.04 13.77
C ALA A 487 10.80 4.67 12.84
N ALA A 488 10.31 5.65 12.08
CA ALA A 488 9.10 5.51 11.26
C ALA A 488 9.39 4.82 9.93
N GLU A 489 10.57 5.03 9.34
CA GLU A 489 11.05 4.24 8.20
C GLU A 489 12.51 3.80 8.42
N LEU A 490 12.69 2.51 8.71
CA LEU A 490 13.98 1.83 8.72
C LEU A 490 14.18 1.07 7.41
N GLY A 491 15.26 1.35 6.69
CA GLY A 491 15.56 0.71 5.42
C GLY A 491 15.64 -0.82 5.52
N GLY A 492 14.58 -1.48 5.05
CA GLY A 492 14.45 -2.92 4.87
C GLY A 492 14.89 -3.39 3.47
N GLY A 493 15.29 -2.47 2.61
CA GLY A 493 15.73 -2.67 1.24
C GLY A 493 16.06 -1.34 0.56
N TRP A 494 15.91 -1.28 -0.76
CA TRP A 494 16.09 -0.06 -1.55
C TRP A 494 15.33 -0.15 -2.88
N PHE A 495 14.89 0.99 -3.42
CA PHE A 495 14.22 1.07 -4.72
C PHE A 495 15.21 0.89 -5.89
N ASP A 496 14.72 0.54 -7.08
CA ASP A 496 15.55 0.36 -8.28
C ASP A 496 14.93 1.05 -9.50
N TYR A 497 15.79 1.53 -10.42
CA TYR A 497 15.46 2.57 -11.40
C TYR A 497 15.64 2.12 -12.85
N TRP A 498 14.98 2.83 -13.78
CA TRP A 498 15.11 2.56 -15.22
C TRP A 498 16.55 2.69 -15.71
N GLY A 499 17.03 1.68 -16.43
CA GLY A 499 18.41 1.62 -16.92
C GLY A 499 19.43 1.10 -15.91
N SER A 500 19.04 0.74 -14.67
CA SER A 500 19.92 -0.01 -13.77
C SER A 500 20.20 -1.43 -14.31
N ASN A 501 21.05 -2.21 -13.63
CA ASN A 501 21.30 -3.61 -13.98
C ASN A 501 20.42 -4.61 -13.21
N GLY A 502 19.40 -4.15 -12.47
CA GLY A 502 18.48 -4.99 -11.70
C GLY A 502 19.04 -5.34 -10.32
N THR A 503 18.85 -4.45 -9.35
CA THR A 503 19.57 -4.48 -8.07
C THR A 503 18.81 -5.15 -6.92
N TYR A 504 17.51 -5.41 -7.04
CA TYR A 504 16.70 -5.98 -5.94
C TYR A 504 17.24 -7.30 -5.35
N GLY A 505 17.81 -8.18 -6.18
CA GLY A 505 18.45 -9.42 -5.71
C GLY A 505 19.64 -9.15 -4.79
N CYS A 506 20.61 -8.36 -5.26
CA CYS A 506 21.75 -7.92 -4.45
C CYS A 506 21.30 -7.13 -3.21
N THR A 507 20.31 -6.25 -3.32
CA THR A 507 19.79 -5.47 -2.20
C THR A 507 19.21 -6.37 -1.11
N ALA A 508 18.56 -7.48 -1.47
CA ALA A 508 18.07 -8.48 -0.52
C ALA A 508 19.21 -9.21 0.23
N GLU A 509 20.39 -9.35 -0.38
CA GLU A 509 21.59 -9.94 0.24
C GLU A 509 22.38 -8.92 1.07
N ARG A 510 22.67 -7.75 0.48
CA ARG A 510 23.42 -6.62 1.06
C ARG A 510 22.70 -6.02 2.28
N GLN A 511 21.38 -5.92 2.22
CA GLN A 511 20.51 -5.59 3.36
C GLN A 511 19.84 -6.86 3.93
N GLY A 512 20.53 -8.01 3.83
CA GLY A 512 20.07 -9.31 4.31
C GLY A 512 20.39 -9.57 5.78
N LYS A 513 20.50 -10.86 6.15
CA LYS A 513 20.58 -11.34 7.54
C LYS A 513 21.58 -10.56 8.42
N GLY A 514 22.81 -10.34 7.94
CA GLY A 514 23.86 -9.68 8.71
C GLY A 514 23.55 -8.21 9.01
N TYR A 515 23.12 -7.45 8.00
CA TYR A 515 22.65 -6.08 8.16
C TYR A 515 21.51 -5.99 9.18
N GLN A 516 20.51 -6.87 9.09
CA GLN A 516 19.37 -6.89 10.03
C GLN A 516 19.82 -7.17 11.48
N ARG A 517 20.73 -8.14 11.68
CA ARG A 517 21.30 -8.46 13.01
C ARG A 517 22.06 -7.29 13.61
N VAL A 518 22.96 -6.70 12.82
CA VAL A 518 23.82 -5.59 13.26
C VAL A 518 23.00 -4.31 13.47
N PHE A 519 22.26 -3.85 12.46
CA PHE A 519 21.57 -2.56 12.48
C PHE A 519 20.31 -2.55 13.35
N TYR A 520 19.40 -3.51 13.20
CA TYR A 520 18.18 -3.53 14.02
C TYR A 520 18.49 -3.91 15.48
N GLY A 521 19.51 -4.73 15.72
CA GLY A 521 20.06 -4.97 17.07
C GLY A 521 20.63 -3.70 17.70
N THR A 522 21.37 -2.89 16.93
CA THR A 522 21.86 -1.57 17.35
C THR A 522 20.69 -0.64 17.70
N ASN A 523 19.64 -0.61 16.89
CA ASN A 523 18.45 0.22 17.15
C ASN A 523 17.71 -0.21 18.43
N LEU A 524 17.51 -1.53 18.64
CA LEU A 524 16.90 -2.07 19.85
C LEU A 524 17.70 -1.68 21.09
N ILE A 525 19.01 -1.94 21.14
CA ILE A 525 19.82 -1.59 22.32
C ILE A 525 19.97 -0.07 22.52
N ASN A 526 19.75 0.73 21.47
CA ASN A 526 19.65 2.19 21.59
C ASN A 526 18.32 2.69 22.19
N ARG A 527 17.42 1.82 22.66
CA ARG A 527 16.08 2.18 23.19
C ARG A 527 15.17 2.81 22.13
N ILE A 528 15.32 2.39 20.87
CA ILE A 528 14.26 2.55 19.89
C ILE A 528 13.28 1.40 20.16
N THR A 529 12.02 1.73 20.46
CA THR A 529 10.98 0.76 20.87
C THR A 529 9.73 0.82 19.99
N ILE A 530 9.70 1.73 19.02
CA ILE A 530 8.79 1.70 17.88
C ILE A 530 9.66 1.63 16.62
N HIS A 531 9.67 0.48 15.96
CA HIS A 531 10.41 0.22 14.72
C HIS A 531 9.42 -0.05 13.61
N ASN A 532 9.59 0.57 12.45
CA ASN A 532 8.87 0.20 11.25
C ASN A 532 9.82 0.00 10.07
N LEU A 533 9.74 -1.17 9.42
CA LEU A 533 10.68 -1.60 8.38
C LEU A 533 10.12 -1.34 6.98
N TYR A 534 10.69 -0.34 6.30
CA TYR A 534 10.30 0.12 4.96
C TYR A 534 11.27 -0.42 3.89
N MET A 535 10.88 -1.28 2.96
CA MET A 535 9.65 -2.07 2.90
C MET A 535 9.80 -3.43 3.58
N THR A 536 8.70 -3.94 4.13
CA THR A 536 8.59 -5.36 4.52
C THR A 536 7.99 -6.20 3.39
N PHE A 537 7.01 -5.65 2.68
CA PHE A 537 6.54 -6.11 1.37
C PHE A 537 6.29 -4.89 0.48
N GLY A 538 7.01 -4.78 -0.64
CA GLY A 538 6.86 -3.63 -1.54
C GLY A 538 5.76 -3.79 -2.59
N GLY A 539 5.69 -4.94 -3.28
CA GLY A 539 4.68 -5.25 -4.29
C GLY A 539 4.98 -4.67 -5.67
N THR A 540 3.94 -4.31 -6.42
CA THR A 540 4.00 -3.89 -7.82
C THR A 540 3.41 -2.48 -8.00
N SER A 541 4.17 -1.56 -8.57
CA SER A 541 3.67 -0.26 -9.07
C SER A 541 2.96 -0.47 -10.42
N TRP A 542 1.81 -1.15 -10.38
CA TRP A 542 0.99 -1.44 -11.56
C TRP A 542 0.32 -0.18 -12.14
N GLY A 543 -0.16 -0.26 -13.37
CA GLY A 543 -0.63 0.91 -14.10
C GLY A 543 0.46 1.98 -14.24
N TRP A 544 0.05 3.24 -14.04
CA TRP A 544 0.91 4.42 -14.03
C TRP A 544 1.25 4.91 -12.60
N LEU A 545 1.21 4.01 -11.58
CA LEU A 545 1.52 4.36 -10.19
C LEU A 545 2.98 4.79 -9.95
N ALA A 546 3.92 4.22 -10.71
CA ALA A 546 5.35 4.42 -10.52
C ALA A 546 5.75 5.91 -10.63
N GLY A 547 6.60 6.41 -9.72
CA GLY A 547 7.33 7.67 -9.89
C GLY A 547 8.49 7.53 -10.88
N PRO A 548 9.14 8.63 -11.28
CA PRO A 548 10.21 8.62 -12.30
C PRO A 548 11.45 7.83 -11.89
N VAL A 549 11.65 7.64 -10.58
CA VAL A 549 12.80 6.95 -9.99
C VAL A 549 12.66 5.42 -9.94
N VAL A 550 11.49 4.86 -10.31
CA VAL A 550 11.22 3.42 -10.27
C VAL A 550 10.57 2.90 -11.55
N TYR A 551 10.73 1.60 -11.79
CA TYR A 551 9.98 0.85 -12.80
C TYR A 551 8.78 0.11 -12.17
N THR A 552 8.14 -0.80 -12.91
CA THR A 552 6.89 -1.45 -12.45
C THR A 552 7.09 -2.28 -11.17
N SER A 553 8.10 -3.15 -11.11
CA SER A 553 8.37 -3.90 -9.88
C SER A 553 8.84 -2.97 -8.77
N TYR A 554 8.20 -3.10 -7.60
CA TYR A 554 8.61 -2.47 -6.35
C TYR A 554 8.95 -3.55 -5.32
N ASP A 555 9.62 -4.63 -5.74
CA ASP A 555 10.10 -5.71 -4.86
C ASP A 555 11.00 -5.18 -3.72
N TYR A 556 11.73 -4.09 -3.98
CA TYR A 556 12.52 -3.34 -3.01
C TYR A 556 13.71 -4.12 -2.39
N GLY A 557 13.96 -5.37 -2.79
CA GLY A 557 14.85 -6.26 -2.03
C GLY A 557 14.30 -6.60 -0.64
N ALA A 558 12.98 -6.46 -0.44
CA ALA A 558 12.29 -6.59 0.84
C ALA A 558 12.34 -8.05 1.39
N PRO A 559 12.07 -8.25 2.70
CA PRO A 559 11.93 -9.58 3.31
C PRO A 559 10.88 -10.47 2.65
N ILE A 560 9.73 -9.90 2.29
CA ILE A 560 8.71 -10.55 1.47
C ILE A 560 8.87 -10.00 0.05
N ALA A 561 9.21 -10.88 -0.89
CA ALA A 561 9.41 -10.52 -2.30
C ALA A 561 8.09 -10.15 -2.99
N GLU A 562 8.17 -9.57 -4.20
CA GLU A 562 6.99 -9.18 -5.01
C GLU A 562 6.05 -10.36 -5.29
N ASP A 563 6.58 -11.58 -5.45
CA ASP A 563 5.81 -12.83 -5.54
C ASP A 563 5.24 -13.32 -4.19
N ARG A 564 5.21 -12.45 -3.18
CA ARG A 564 4.80 -12.74 -1.79
C ARG A 564 5.61 -13.87 -1.14
N GLY A 565 6.80 -14.20 -1.66
CA GLY A 565 7.69 -15.22 -1.12
C GLY A 565 8.55 -14.73 0.04
N LEU A 566 8.72 -15.57 1.08
CA LEU A 566 9.65 -15.27 2.19
C LEU A 566 11.10 -15.50 1.75
N ARG A 567 11.94 -14.46 1.85
CA ARG A 567 13.40 -14.56 1.63
C ARG A 567 14.14 -15.03 2.89
N PRO A 568 15.42 -15.47 2.80
CA PRO A 568 16.23 -15.83 3.97
C PRO A 568 16.33 -14.71 5.04
N LYS A 569 16.26 -13.45 4.62
CA LYS A 569 16.22 -12.27 5.50
C LYS A 569 14.90 -12.13 6.29
N ALA A 570 13.80 -12.74 5.83
CA ALA A 570 12.54 -12.81 6.58
C ALA A 570 12.63 -13.82 7.73
N LEU A 571 13.39 -14.91 7.57
CA LEU A 571 13.60 -15.92 8.61
C LEU A 571 14.56 -15.42 9.71
N ALA A 572 15.54 -14.58 9.37
CA ALA A 572 16.33 -13.87 10.37
C ALA A 572 15.50 -12.81 11.12
N LEU A 573 14.62 -12.08 10.42
CA LEU A 573 13.64 -11.22 11.07
C LEU A 573 12.70 -11.98 12.00
N LYS A 574 12.29 -13.21 11.66
CA LYS A 574 11.50 -14.06 12.56
C LYS A 574 12.23 -14.33 13.87
N GLN A 575 13.52 -14.65 13.84
CA GLN A 575 14.32 -14.83 15.05
C GLN A 575 14.32 -13.55 15.91
N GLN A 576 14.54 -12.37 15.29
CA GLN A 576 14.52 -11.09 15.99
C GLN A 576 13.14 -10.69 16.54
N GLY A 577 12.07 -10.84 15.76
CA GLY A 577 10.71 -10.52 16.19
C GLY A 577 10.22 -11.46 17.30
N MET A 578 10.58 -12.74 17.24
CA MET A 578 10.34 -13.69 18.33
C MET A 578 11.15 -13.34 19.59
N PHE A 579 12.43 -12.94 19.47
CA PHE A 579 13.20 -12.38 20.60
C PHE A 579 12.51 -11.13 21.18
N VAL A 580 12.07 -10.18 20.36
CA VAL A 580 11.38 -8.96 20.82
C VAL A 580 10.11 -9.30 21.60
N GLN A 581 9.30 -10.25 21.12
CA GLN A 581 8.11 -10.72 21.83
C GLN A 581 8.45 -11.48 23.13
N ALA A 582 9.50 -12.31 23.13
CA ALA A 582 9.93 -13.08 24.29
C ALA A 582 10.56 -12.18 25.38
N ALA A 583 11.32 -11.17 24.98
CA ALA A 583 12.08 -10.28 25.86
C ALA A 583 11.40 -8.92 26.13
N GLN A 584 10.17 -8.70 25.63
CA GLN A 584 9.45 -7.41 25.69
C GLN A 584 9.50 -6.75 27.08
N GLN A 585 9.29 -7.54 28.15
CA GLN A 585 9.32 -7.06 29.53
C GLN A 585 10.64 -6.35 29.91
N ALA A 586 11.78 -6.79 29.37
CA ALA A 586 13.08 -6.15 29.56
C ALA A 586 13.28 -5.00 28.56
N LEU A 587 13.02 -5.25 27.27
CA LEU A 587 13.25 -4.30 26.18
C LEU A 587 12.41 -3.01 26.29
N ALA A 588 11.19 -3.09 26.83
CA ALA A 588 10.28 -1.95 26.90
C ALA A 588 10.67 -0.91 27.97
N GLN A 589 11.67 -1.18 28.81
CA GLN A 589 12.21 -0.25 29.80
C GLN A 589 13.71 -0.52 30.04
N MET A 590 14.57 0.19 29.32
CA MET A 590 16.02 -0.02 29.32
C MET A 590 16.80 1.28 29.60
N ASP A 591 17.57 1.30 30.69
CA ASP A 591 18.59 2.32 30.98
C ASP A 591 20.00 1.81 30.69
N LYS A 592 20.97 2.71 30.52
CA LYS A 592 22.37 2.31 30.34
C LYS A 592 22.89 1.64 31.62
N GLY A 593 23.41 0.43 31.48
CA GLY A 593 24.24 -0.21 32.49
C GLY A 593 25.68 0.33 32.49
N PRO A 594 26.51 -0.12 33.45
CA PRO A 594 27.96 0.12 33.45
C PRO A 594 28.62 -0.33 32.14
N ALA A 595 29.62 0.42 31.67
CA ALA A 595 30.37 0.04 30.47
C ALA A 595 31.09 -1.30 30.65
N ILE A 596 31.04 -2.16 29.64
CA ILE A 596 31.68 -3.48 29.63
C ILE A 596 32.94 -3.43 28.77
N ALA A 597 34.07 -3.86 29.35
CA ALA A 597 35.32 -4.07 28.62
C ALA A 597 35.37 -5.48 28.04
N THR A 598 35.85 -5.59 26.80
CA THR A 598 35.99 -6.86 26.04
C THR A 598 37.46 -7.23 25.92
N SER A 599 37.75 -8.54 25.82
CA SER A 599 39.12 -9.03 25.59
C SER A 599 39.60 -8.90 24.13
N SER A 600 38.74 -8.48 23.19
CA SER A 600 39.12 -8.11 21.81
C SER A 600 38.79 -6.63 21.56
N PRO A 601 39.75 -5.80 21.11
CA PRO A 601 39.49 -4.39 20.77
C PRO A 601 38.61 -4.24 19.52
N HIS A 602 38.27 -5.34 18.84
CA HIS A 602 37.42 -5.37 17.65
C HIS A 602 35.94 -5.59 17.96
N VAL A 603 35.55 -5.73 19.24
CA VAL A 603 34.17 -6.00 19.65
C VAL A 603 33.73 -5.03 20.75
N LYS A 604 32.51 -4.47 20.60
CA LYS A 604 31.79 -3.65 21.59
C LYS A 604 30.64 -4.49 22.17
N VAL A 605 30.51 -4.50 23.50
CA VAL A 605 29.30 -5.00 24.17
C VAL A 605 28.55 -3.79 24.72
N TYR A 606 27.41 -3.49 24.12
CA TYR A 606 26.44 -2.56 24.71
C TYR A 606 25.75 -3.26 25.89
N HIS A 607 25.37 -2.47 26.90
CA HIS A 607 24.83 -2.99 28.15
C HIS A 607 23.75 -2.06 28.68
N ASN A 608 22.52 -2.55 28.65
CA ASN A 608 21.36 -1.93 29.28
C ASN A 608 20.89 -2.74 30.49
N VAL A 609 20.20 -2.07 31.41
CA VAL A 609 19.56 -2.66 32.58
C VAL A 609 18.10 -2.22 32.63
N ASN A 610 17.22 -3.16 32.89
CA ASN A 610 15.84 -2.88 33.30
C ASN A 610 15.78 -2.94 34.83
N ALA A 611 15.80 -1.78 35.49
CA ALA A 611 15.90 -1.70 36.95
C ALA A 611 14.70 -2.32 37.69
N ALA A 612 13.51 -2.35 37.07
CA ALA A 612 12.30 -2.91 37.68
C ALA A 612 12.34 -4.44 37.77
N LEU A 613 12.89 -5.11 36.76
CA LEU A 613 13.17 -6.55 36.78
C LEU A 613 14.52 -6.88 37.44
N GLY A 614 15.45 -5.92 37.40
CA GLY A 614 16.89 -6.10 37.61
C GLY A 614 17.56 -6.94 36.51
N ALA A 615 16.91 -7.06 35.34
CA ALA A 615 17.42 -7.81 34.21
C ALA A 615 18.38 -6.98 33.36
N HIS A 616 19.39 -7.64 32.79
CA HIS A 616 20.40 -7.04 31.94
C HIS A 616 20.15 -7.46 30.48
N VAL A 617 20.24 -6.48 29.57
CA VAL A 617 20.16 -6.69 28.11
C VAL A 617 21.49 -6.29 27.51
N LEU A 618 22.12 -7.22 26.78
CA LEU A 618 23.45 -7.05 26.20
C LEU A 618 23.36 -7.15 24.69
N PHE A 619 24.12 -6.33 23.97
CA PHE A 619 24.28 -6.47 22.52
C PHE A 619 25.77 -6.51 22.17
N ALA A 620 26.23 -7.68 21.73
CA ALA A 620 27.60 -7.87 21.23
C ALA A 620 27.64 -7.64 19.72
N VAL A 621 28.51 -6.72 19.28
CA VAL A 621 28.71 -6.38 17.86
C VAL A 621 30.14 -5.90 17.62
N HIS A 622 30.63 -6.00 16.39
CA HIS A 622 31.96 -5.52 16.06
C HIS A 622 32.11 -4.00 16.26
N SER A 623 33.36 -3.58 16.50
CA SER A 623 33.78 -2.19 16.58
C SER A 623 34.92 -1.94 15.55
N PRO A 624 34.69 -1.13 14.51
CA PRO A 624 33.39 -0.60 14.10
C PRO A 624 32.50 -1.70 13.49
N SER A 625 31.18 -1.48 13.46
CA SER A 625 30.16 -2.52 13.16
C SER A 625 30.20 -3.10 11.74
N GLU A 626 30.82 -2.40 10.79
CA GLU A 626 31.02 -2.82 9.40
C GLU A 626 32.16 -3.86 9.23
N ARG A 627 32.85 -4.20 10.32
CA ARG A 627 33.93 -5.19 10.31
C ARG A 627 33.41 -6.60 9.98
N THR A 628 34.23 -7.35 9.26
CA THR A 628 33.90 -8.69 8.73
C THR A 628 34.81 -9.80 9.28
N SER A 629 35.54 -9.56 10.37
CA SER A 629 36.39 -10.57 11.02
C SER A 629 35.57 -11.57 11.84
N ASP A 630 36.23 -12.66 12.23
CA ASP A 630 35.73 -13.65 13.17
C ASP A 630 36.53 -13.51 14.47
N ASP A 631 35.87 -12.99 15.51
CA ASP A 631 36.48 -12.60 16.77
C ASP A 631 35.96 -13.47 17.92
N THR A 632 36.83 -14.24 18.57
CA THR A 632 36.54 -14.88 19.86
C THR A 632 37.03 -13.99 21.00
N PHE A 633 36.17 -13.72 21.97
CA PHE A 633 36.44 -12.78 23.06
C PHE A 633 35.71 -13.20 24.34
N THR A 634 36.07 -12.53 25.43
CA THR A 634 35.39 -12.65 26.72
C THR A 634 35.12 -11.27 27.30
N PHE A 635 34.18 -11.18 28.24
CA PHE A 635 33.95 -9.98 29.04
C PHE A 635 33.49 -10.37 30.46
N ASP A 636 33.71 -9.48 31.43
CA ASP A 636 33.21 -9.66 32.79
C ASP A 636 31.84 -8.97 32.93
N LEU A 637 30.86 -9.70 33.48
CA LEU A 637 29.50 -9.24 33.74
C LEU A 637 29.19 -9.38 35.22
N ALA A 638 28.91 -8.26 35.89
CA ALA A 638 28.41 -8.22 37.26
C ALA A 638 26.88 -8.05 37.26
N THR A 639 26.20 -8.90 38.03
CA THR A 639 24.74 -8.96 38.22
C THR A 639 24.41 -9.16 39.70
N ARG A 640 23.14 -9.23 40.09
CA ARG A 640 22.77 -9.62 41.47
C ARG A 640 23.09 -11.10 41.74
N ASP A 641 23.23 -11.90 40.69
CA ASP A 641 23.57 -13.32 40.79
C ASP A 641 25.04 -13.59 41.12
N GLY A 642 25.92 -12.63 40.81
CA GLY A 642 27.36 -12.73 40.93
C GLY A 642 28.10 -12.05 39.77
N THR A 643 29.42 -12.23 39.73
CA THR A 643 30.29 -11.79 38.63
C THR A 643 30.72 -12.99 37.80
N TYR A 644 30.54 -12.91 36.48
CA TYR A 644 30.80 -14.00 35.55
C TYR A 644 31.66 -13.53 34.37
N ARG A 645 32.64 -14.34 34.00
CA ARG A 645 33.43 -14.19 32.78
C ARG A 645 32.71 -14.90 31.63
N VAL A 646 32.06 -14.13 30.75
CA VAL A 646 31.21 -14.65 29.66
C VAL A 646 32.04 -14.81 28.37
N PRO A 647 32.08 -16.01 27.76
CA PRO A 647 32.77 -16.25 26.49
C PRO A 647 31.85 -16.11 25.28
N LEU A 648 32.33 -15.49 24.19
CA LEU A 648 31.59 -15.35 22.93
C LEU A 648 32.51 -15.44 21.70
N ARG A 649 31.90 -15.77 20.57
CA ARG A 649 32.48 -15.63 19.22
C ARG A 649 31.54 -14.76 18.39
N LEU A 650 32.08 -13.90 17.53
CA LEU A 650 31.31 -13.04 16.64
C LEU A 650 31.86 -13.12 15.23
N ASN A 651 31.05 -13.67 14.32
CA ASN A 651 31.36 -13.75 12.89
C ASN A 651 31.12 -12.40 12.19
N GLY A 652 31.71 -12.21 11.01
CA GLY A 652 31.61 -10.95 10.27
C GLY A 652 30.17 -10.56 9.91
N GLN A 653 29.79 -9.31 10.18
CA GLN A 653 28.41 -8.81 10.10
C GLN A 653 27.39 -9.60 10.95
N ASP A 654 27.81 -10.21 12.07
CA ASP A 654 26.89 -10.76 13.08
C ASP A 654 26.68 -9.77 14.23
N GLY A 655 25.58 -9.95 14.95
CA GLY A 655 25.27 -9.28 16.20
C GLY A 655 24.45 -10.23 17.07
N LYS A 656 24.65 -10.20 18.39
CA LYS A 656 23.96 -11.11 19.32
C LYS A 656 23.29 -10.35 20.46
N LEU A 657 21.99 -10.55 20.64
CA LEU A 657 21.19 -9.99 21.75
C LEU A 657 21.06 -11.03 22.88
N LEU A 658 21.66 -10.72 24.02
CA LEU A 658 21.78 -11.63 25.17
C LEU A 658 21.07 -11.07 26.41
N LEU A 659 20.67 -11.97 27.31
CA LEU A 659 19.97 -11.66 28.55
C LEU A 659 20.69 -12.27 29.76
N ALA A 660 20.67 -11.55 30.88
CA ALA A 660 21.18 -11.99 32.17
C ALA A 660 20.33 -11.45 33.33
N ASP A 661 20.35 -12.14 34.47
CA ASP A 661 19.49 -11.88 35.65
C ASP A 661 18.00 -11.71 35.26
N PHE A 662 17.52 -12.59 34.37
CA PHE A 662 16.24 -12.43 33.67
C PHE A 662 15.20 -13.48 34.11
N PRO A 663 13.95 -13.05 34.42
CA PRO A 663 12.86 -13.98 34.72
C PRO A 663 12.39 -14.69 33.44
N LEU A 664 12.83 -15.94 33.29
CA LEU A 664 12.67 -16.78 32.11
C LEU A 664 11.52 -17.77 32.33
N ALA A 665 10.31 -17.41 31.92
CA ALA A 665 9.06 -18.05 32.33
C ALA A 665 8.97 -18.14 33.87
N ARG A 666 8.99 -19.35 34.46
CA ARG A 666 9.04 -19.56 35.92
C ARG A 666 10.46 -19.97 36.39
N GLN A 667 11.44 -19.87 35.48
CA GLN A 667 12.86 -20.08 35.72
C GLN A 667 13.58 -18.75 35.98
N HIS A 668 14.84 -18.84 36.42
CA HIS A 668 15.72 -17.69 36.60
C HIS A 668 16.98 -17.89 35.77
N LEU A 669 17.14 -17.06 34.75
CA LEU A 669 18.31 -17.05 33.88
C LEU A 669 19.40 -16.18 34.50
N VAL A 670 20.52 -16.81 34.86
CA VAL A 670 21.72 -16.10 35.33
C VAL A 670 22.35 -15.37 34.13
N TYR A 671 22.68 -16.10 33.06
CA TYR A 671 22.89 -15.57 31.71
C TYR A 671 22.83 -16.72 30.67
N SER A 672 22.75 -16.35 29.39
CA SER A 672 23.05 -17.26 28.28
C SER A 672 23.94 -16.57 27.25
N THR A 673 24.79 -17.35 26.57
CA THR A 673 25.49 -16.92 25.34
C THR A 673 24.70 -17.25 24.07
N SER A 674 23.56 -17.93 24.22
CA SER A 674 22.54 -18.13 23.17
C SER A 674 21.49 -17.02 23.22
N GLU A 675 20.92 -16.68 22.08
CA GLU A 675 19.83 -15.70 21.95
C GLU A 675 18.49 -16.35 22.29
N LEU A 676 17.65 -15.67 23.09
CA LEU A 676 16.31 -16.14 23.44
C LEU A 676 15.36 -16.01 22.23
N GLN A 677 14.67 -17.08 21.84
CA GLN A 677 13.66 -17.02 20.77
C GLN A 677 12.24 -17.16 21.29
N ALA A 678 11.98 -18.06 22.24
CA ALA A 678 10.66 -18.23 22.82
C ALA A 678 10.72 -18.69 24.28
N GLN A 679 9.74 -18.27 25.07
CA GLN A 679 9.49 -18.78 26.41
C GLN A 679 8.00 -19.02 26.62
N LEU A 680 7.65 -20.19 27.15
CA LEU A 680 6.28 -20.68 27.30
C LEU A 680 6.09 -21.25 28.71
N ALA A 681 5.23 -20.63 29.52
CA ALA A 681 4.71 -21.26 30.74
C ALA A 681 3.52 -22.15 30.36
N GLN A 682 3.74 -23.47 30.25
CA GLN A 682 2.80 -24.41 29.65
C GLN A 682 2.34 -25.48 30.66
N GLY A 683 1.29 -25.15 31.42
CA GLY A 683 0.76 -26.03 32.46
C GLY A 683 1.83 -26.30 33.53
N GLU A 684 2.09 -27.57 33.80
CA GLU A 684 3.05 -28.02 34.83
C GLU A 684 4.53 -27.81 34.45
N ARG A 685 4.85 -27.45 33.21
CA ARG A 685 6.24 -27.24 32.76
C ARG A 685 6.44 -25.90 32.04
N ASP A 686 7.68 -25.44 31.99
CA ASP A 686 8.10 -24.41 31.05
C ASP A 686 8.72 -25.05 29.80
N ILE A 687 8.61 -24.37 28.66
CA ILE A 687 9.40 -24.64 27.46
C ILE A 687 10.13 -23.35 27.09
N VAL A 688 11.44 -23.45 26.82
CA VAL A 688 12.26 -22.33 26.37
C VAL A 688 13.01 -22.74 25.11
N LEU A 689 13.02 -21.88 24.10
CA LEU A 689 13.82 -22.02 22.89
C LEU A 689 14.89 -20.92 22.86
N MET A 690 16.15 -21.33 22.79
CA MET A 690 17.31 -20.46 22.55
C MET A 690 18.08 -20.93 21.32
N HIS A 691 18.82 -20.03 20.69
CA HIS A 691 19.61 -20.36 19.50
C HIS A 691 20.97 -19.66 19.43
N GLY A 692 21.86 -20.19 18.59
CA GLY A 692 23.16 -19.61 18.25
C GLY A 692 23.46 -19.79 16.76
N ARG A 693 24.68 -19.46 16.31
CA ARG A 693 25.09 -19.80 14.93
C ARG A 693 25.64 -21.23 14.90
N ALA A 694 25.48 -21.90 13.77
CA ALA A 694 25.90 -23.30 13.62
C ALA A 694 27.40 -23.48 13.95
N GLY A 695 27.72 -24.45 14.81
CA GLY A 695 29.08 -24.75 15.25
C GLY A 695 29.66 -23.79 16.29
N GLU A 696 28.93 -22.77 16.76
CA GLU A 696 29.37 -21.95 17.90
C GLU A 696 29.16 -22.69 19.23
N ALA A 697 30.15 -22.63 20.12
CA ALA A 697 29.98 -23.06 21.51
C ALA A 697 28.99 -22.15 22.24
N GLY A 698 28.18 -22.73 23.13
CA GLY A 698 27.19 -22.03 23.92
C GLY A 698 27.20 -22.48 25.38
N GLU A 699 26.77 -21.60 26.26
CA GLU A 699 26.52 -21.89 27.66
C GLU A 699 25.31 -21.12 28.20
N THR A 700 24.55 -21.78 29.07
CA THR A 700 23.37 -21.22 29.73
C THR A 700 23.43 -21.56 31.21
N LEU A 701 23.31 -20.55 32.07
CA LEU A 701 23.36 -20.70 33.53
C LEU A 701 21.99 -20.39 34.14
N LEU A 702 21.47 -21.29 34.97
CA LEU A 702 20.16 -21.22 35.60
C LEU A 702 20.27 -21.34 37.12
N ARG A 703 19.52 -20.54 37.88
CA ARG A 703 19.57 -20.58 39.36
C ARG A 703 18.53 -21.55 39.95
N TYR A 704 18.97 -22.48 40.79
CA TYR A 704 18.15 -23.44 41.53
C TYR A 704 18.51 -23.43 43.03
N ALA A 705 17.56 -23.79 43.89
CA ALA A 705 17.76 -23.84 45.34
C ALA A 705 18.56 -25.09 45.78
N THR A 706 18.40 -26.19 45.06
CA THR A 706 19.13 -27.46 45.24
C THR A 706 19.50 -28.03 43.86
N ALA A 707 20.39 -29.03 43.83
CA ALA A 707 20.82 -29.65 42.58
C ALA A 707 19.62 -30.21 41.79
N PRO A 708 19.36 -29.72 40.56
CA PRO A 708 18.27 -30.23 39.73
C PRO A 708 18.67 -31.52 39.01
N ARG A 709 17.69 -32.38 38.67
CA ARG A 709 17.88 -33.50 37.74
C ARG A 709 17.93 -32.94 36.32
N VAL A 710 19.06 -33.14 35.63
CA VAL A 710 19.23 -32.82 34.20
C VAL A 710 19.21 -34.11 33.38
N GLU A 711 18.48 -34.08 32.27
CA GLU A 711 18.29 -35.21 31.38
C GLU A 711 18.38 -34.73 29.93
N VAL A 712 19.43 -35.13 29.21
CA VAL A 712 19.62 -34.81 27.79
C VAL A 712 18.88 -35.85 26.95
N LEU A 713 17.85 -35.39 26.23
CA LEU A 713 16.96 -36.23 25.42
C LEU A 713 17.43 -36.35 23.97
N ALA A 714 18.13 -35.32 23.48
CA ALA A 714 18.76 -35.28 22.17
C ALA A 714 19.89 -34.23 22.15
N GLY A 715 20.86 -34.40 21.25
CA GLY A 715 22.03 -33.54 21.13
C GLY A 715 23.11 -33.78 22.21
N GLN A 716 24.13 -32.93 22.24
CA GLN A 716 25.24 -33.02 23.18
C GLN A 716 25.26 -31.81 24.11
N VAL A 717 24.99 -32.03 25.39
CA VAL A 717 24.99 -30.99 26.43
C VAL A 717 25.65 -31.54 27.69
N ALA A 718 26.68 -30.85 28.18
CA ALA A 718 27.27 -31.11 29.50
C ALA A 718 26.58 -30.24 30.56
N SER A 719 26.47 -30.76 31.78
CA SER A 719 25.84 -30.05 32.91
C SER A 719 26.68 -30.14 34.17
N HIS A 720 26.88 -29.01 34.86
CA HIS A 720 27.56 -28.91 36.16
C HIS A 720 26.71 -28.04 37.11
N TYR A 721 26.55 -28.47 38.36
CA TYR A 721 25.80 -27.70 39.36
C TYR A 721 26.69 -27.39 40.56
N GLU A 722 26.79 -26.10 40.90
CA GLU A 722 27.62 -25.62 42.00
C GLU A 722 27.01 -24.34 42.60
N HIS A 723 27.09 -24.16 43.92
CA HIS A 723 26.70 -22.91 44.61
C HIS A 723 25.34 -22.30 44.21
N GLY A 724 24.32 -23.15 43.92
CA GLY A 724 22.98 -22.69 43.52
C GLY A 724 22.81 -22.42 42.02
N VAL A 725 23.83 -22.69 41.20
CA VAL A 725 23.83 -22.41 39.76
C VAL A 725 24.06 -23.69 38.98
N LEU A 726 23.14 -24.00 38.08
CA LEU A 726 23.30 -25.02 37.05
C LEU A 726 23.91 -24.37 35.80
N LYS A 727 25.13 -24.78 35.42
CA LYS A 727 25.75 -24.46 34.14
C LYS A 727 25.49 -25.58 33.14
N LEU A 728 25.01 -25.21 31.96
CA LEU A 728 24.95 -26.06 30.77
C LEU A 728 25.98 -25.58 29.76
N SER A 729 26.69 -26.50 29.11
CA SER A 729 27.65 -26.20 28.04
C SER A 729 27.44 -27.13 26.84
N TYR A 730 27.47 -26.57 25.63
CA TYR A 730 27.05 -27.25 24.41
C TYR A 730 27.67 -26.60 23.17
N VAL A 731 27.45 -27.21 22.00
CA VAL A 731 27.70 -26.62 20.68
C VAL A 731 26.37 -26.53 19.95
N HIS A 732 26.13 -25.43 19.23
CA HIS A 732 24.93 -25.26 18.42
C HIS A 732 25.02 -26.09 17.14
N ASP A 733 24.70 -27.38 17.25
CA ASP A 733 24.66 -28.35 16.15
C ASP A 733 23.31 -29.07 16.18
N GLY A 734 22.46 -28.79 15.19
CA GLY A 734 21.10 -29.33 15.13
C GLY A 734 20.15 -28.72 16.16
N LEU A 735 19.46 -29.59 16.89
CA LEU A 735 18.55 -29.26 17.97
C LEU A 735 18.80 -30.17 19.18
N ALA A 736 19.45 -29.64 20.21
CA ALA A 736 19.58 -30.32 21.50
C ALA A 736 18.33 -30.08 22.36
N ARG A 737 17.95 -31.10 23.15
CA ARG A 737 16.73 -31.11 23.96
C ARG A 737 17.08 -31.55 25.38
N VAL A 738 16.87 -30.68 26.35
CA VAL A 738 17.26 -30.92 27.76
C VAL A 738 16.04 -30.77 28.65
N ARG A 739 15.70 -31.81 29.42
CA ARG A 739 14.73 -31.73 30.50
C ARG A 739 15.47 -31.44 31.81
N ILE A 740 14.95 -30.50 32.58
CA ILE A 740 15.45 -30.13 33.90
C ILE A 740 14.28 -30.18 34.89
N GLY A 741 14.46 -30.79 36.05
CA GLY A 741 13.41 -30.89 37.07
C GLY A 741 13.95 -30.92 38.50
N GLY A 742 13.10 -30.57 39.47
CA GLY A 742 13.52 -30.40 40.86
C GLY A 742 14.18 -29.04 41.10
N GLY A 743 15.11 -28.97 42.06
CA GLY A 743 15.84 -27.74 42.38
C GLY A 743 14.97 -26.57 42.89
N GLY A 744 13.72 -26.82 43.28
CA GLY A 744 12.77 -25.81 43.73
C GLY A 744 12.02 -25.04 42.62
N ARG A 745 12.02 -25.52 41.37
CA ARG A 745 11.27 -24.92 40.26
C ARG A 745 10.37 -25.91 39.55
N VAL A 746 9.43 -25.40 38.74
CA VAL A 746 8.67 -26.21 37.78
C VAL A 746 9.63 -26.84 36.75
N PRO A 747 9.35 -28.06 36.25
CA PRO A 747 10.10 -28.67 35.17
C PRO A 747 10.28 -27.75 33.96
N LEU A 748 11.47 -27.78 33.36
CA LEU A 748 11.83 -27.04 32.15
C LEU A 748 12.18 -28.02 31.03
N LEU A 749 11.64 -27.79 29.83
CA LEU A 749 12.20 -28.29 28.58
C LEU A 749 12.96 -27.15 27.89
N LEU A 750 14.29 -27.26 27.86
CA LEU A 750 15.15 -26.32 27.14
C LEU A 750 15.49 -26.90 25.76
N LEU A 751 15.16 -26.13 24.74
CA LEU A 751 15.45 -26.39 23.33
C LEU A 751 16.60 -25.48 22.90
N LEU A 752 17.71 -26.07 22.47
CA LEU A 752 18.93 -25.36 22.06
C LEU A 752 19.19 -25.65 20.58
N ALA A 753 18.97 -24.66 19.72
CA ALA A 753 18.98 -24.81 18.27
C ALA A 753 20.17 -24.11 17.59
N ASP A 754 20.67 -24.67 16.50
CA ASP A 754 21.45 -23.92 15.53
C ASP A 754 20.57 -22.89 14.78
N GLU A 755 21.20 -22.03 13.97
CA GLU A 755 20.50 -21.00 13.20
C GLU A 755 19.43 -21.58 12.25
N ARG A 756 19.65 -22.77 11.69
CA ARG A 756 18.77 -23.36 10.68
C ARG A 756 17.51 -23.92 11.32
N HIS A 757 17.67 -24.70 12.39
CA HIS A 757 16.56 -25.31 13.13
C HIS A 757 15.73 -24.26 13.86
N SER A 758 16.36 -23.19 14.39
CA SER A 758 15.63 -22.05 14.96
C SER A 758 14.76 -21.31 13.93
N GLN A 759 15.16 -21.28 12.65
CA GLN A 759 14.35 -20.70 11.57
C GLN A 759 13.12 -21.54 11.19
N ASP A 760 13.04 -22.82 11.60
CA ASP A 760 11.90 -23.71 11.37
C ASP A 760 10.88 -23.71 12.54
N PHE A 761 11.13 -22.98 13.64
CA PHE A 761 10.15 -22.84 14.74
C PHE A 761 9.12 -21.73 14.49
N TRP A 762 7.88 -21.97 14.91
CA TRP A 762 6.74 -21.04 14.82
C TRP A 762 5.98 -21.03 16.15
N LEU A 763 5.76 -19.85 16.72
CA LEU A 763 5.01 -19.66 17.95
C LEU A 763 3.65 -19.02 17.65
N HIS A 764 2.58 -19.68 18.06
CA HIS A 764 1.21 -19.16 17.97
C HIS A 764 0.56 -19.13 19.37
N ARG A 765 -0.26 -18.11 19.64
CA ARG A 765 -1.02 -18.01 20.89
C ARG A 765 -2.47 -18.37 20.60
N THR A 766 -3.00 -19.38 21.31
CA THR A 766 -4.41 -19.80 21.22
C THR A 766 -5.13 -19.50 22.54
N VAL A 767 -6.46 -19.58 22.55
CA VAL A 767 -7.27 -19.43 23.78
C VAL A 767 -6.96 -20.48 24.85
N ALA A 768 -6.52 -21.68 24.45
CA ALA A 768 -6.11 -22.75 25.36
C ALA A 768 -4.66 -22.58 25.89
N GLY A 769 -3.90 -21.64 25.33
CA GLY A 769 -2.47 -21.43 25.61
C GLY A 769 -1.62 -21.40 24.35
N PRO A 770 -0.30 -21.21 24.49
CA PRO A 770 0.61 -21.12 23.35
C PRO A 770 0.94 -22.49 22.76
N VAL A 771 1.13 -22.52 21.44
CA VAL A 771 1.55 -23.68 20.64
C VAL A 771 2.85 -23.33 19.93
N LEU A 772 3.85 -24.20 20.07
CA LEU A 772 5.12 -24.14 19.35
C LEU A 772 5.11 -25.27 18.30
N ALA A 773 5.39 -24.92 17.04
CA ALA A 773 5.52 -25.87 15.94
C ALA A 773 6.94 -25.82 15.36
N LEU A 774 7.53 -26.99 15.07
CA LEU A 774 8.79 -27.13 14.34
C LEU A 774 8.49 -27.70 12.95
N THR A 775 8.65 -26.87 11.92
CA THR A 775 8.47 -27.25 10.51
C THR A 775 9.07 -26.22 9.54
N PRO A 776 9.70 -26.64 8.42
CA PRO A 776 10.04 -25.74 7.32
C PRO A 776 8.83 -25.11 6.60
N ALA A 777 7.62 -25.63 6.84
CA ALA A 777 6.38 -25.04 6.34
C ALA A 777 6.10 -23.68 7.01
N LEU A 778 5.44 -22.76 6.30
CA LEU A 778 4.93 -21.55 6.93
C LEU A 778 3.68 -21.91 7.75
N VAL A 779 3.65 -21.57 9.04
CA VAL A 779 2.44 -21.69 9.87
C VAL A 779 1.83 -20.30 10.06
N ARG A 780 0.68 -20.06 9.45
CA ARG A 780 -0.04 -18.76 9.45
C ARG A 780 -0.83 -18.53 10.71
N SER A 781 -1.53 -19.56 11.19
CA SER A 781 -2.38 -19.48 12.37
C SER A 781 -2.54 -20.84 13.05
N ALA A 782 -2.90 -20.79 14.33
CA ALA A 782 -3.31 -21.94 15.12
C ALA A 782 -4.59 -21.57 15.89
N THR A 783 -5.58 -22.44 15.84
CA THR A 783 -6.79 -22.36 16.68
C THR A 783 -6.93 -23.64 17.48
N MET A 784 -7.35 -23.52 18.74
CA MET A 784 -7.45 -24.66 19.64
C MET A 784 -8.68 -24.56 20.52
N ALA A 785 -9.47 -25.63 20.54
CA ALA A 785 -10.64 -25.83 21.40
C ALA A 785 -10.76 -27.33 21.73
N ASP A 786 -11.15 -27.68 22.96
CA ASP A 786 -11.48 -29.04 23.39
C ASP A 786 -10.47 -30.15 22.99
N GLY A 787 -9.18 -29.81 23.01
CA GLY A 787 -8.08 -30.72 22.66
C GLY A 787 -7.82 -30.89 21.14
N TRP A 788 -8.63 -30.25 20.28
CA TRP A 788 -8.42 -30.20 18.84
C TRP A 788 -7.60 -28.95 18.44
N LEU A 789 -6.49 -29.17 17.73
CA LEU A 789 -5.62 -28.11 17.20
C LEU A 789 -5.75 -28.02 15.67
N ALA A 790 -6.35 -26.95 15.16
CA ALA A 790 -6.38 -26.66 13.72
C ALA A 790 -5.30 -25.64 13.35
N LEU A 791 -4.37 -26.07 12.49
CA LEU A 791 -3.30 -25.24 11.92
C LEU A 791 -3.65 -24.86 10.47
N ALA A 792 -3.31 -23.63 10.08
CA ALA A 792 -3.31 -23.20 8.68
C ALA A 792 -1.93 -22.71 8.27
N GLY A 793 -1.54 -22.93 7.01
CA GLY A 793 -0.18 -22.65 6.56
C GLY A 793 0.13 -23.08 5.13
N ASP A 794 1.42 -23.03 4.77
CA ASP A 794 1.89 -23.32 3.41
C ASP A 794 3.09 -24.26 3.38
N THR A 795 3.07 -25.20 2.44
CA THR A 795 4.20 -26.07 2.12
C THR A 795 4.72 -25.80 0.72
N SER A 796 5.98 -25.38 0.60
CA SER A 796 6.73 -25.31 -0.67
C SER A 796 7.34 -26.67 -1.06
N ALA A 797 7.52 -27.57 -0.08
CA ALA A 797 7.95 -28.95 -0.25
C ALA A 797 7.29 -29.84 0.81
N ALA A 798 7.34 -31.16 0.64
CA ALA A 798 6.89 -32.08 1.69
C ALA A 798 7.74 -31.87 2.95
N SER A 799 7.10 -31.66 4.10
CA SER A 799 7.75 -31.10 5.29
C SER A 799 7.41 -31.90 6.56
N PRO A 800 8.36 -32.18 7.46
CA PRO A 800 8.05 -32.71 8.78
C PRO A 800 7.26 -31.68 9.60
N LEU A 801 6.51 -32.15 10.60
CA LEU A 801 5.85 -31.30 11.58
C LEU A 801 5.93 -31.93 12.97
N GLU A 802 6.34 -31.14 13.96
CA GLU A 802 6.39 -31.52 15.36
C GLU A 802 5.80 -30.39 16.23
N LEU A 803 5.04 -30.74 17.26
CA LEU A 803 4.15 -29.83 17.99
C LEU A 803 4.35 -29.93 19.50
N TRP A 804 4.42 -28.78 20.17
CA TRP A 804 4.29 -28.65 21.62
C TRP A 804 3.11 -27.72 21.92
N GLY A 805 2.15 -28.17 22.72
CA GLY A 805 1.00 -27.35 23.13
C GLY A 805 0.19 -28.03 24.25
N PRO A 806 -0.71 -27.30 24.92
CA PRO A 806 -1.44 -27.81 26.08
C PRO A 806 -2.52 -28.82 25.64
N ALA A 807 -2.43 -30.07 26.10
CA ALA A 807 -3.46 -31.09 25.91
C ALA A 807 -3.95 -31.31 24.45
N ILE A 808 -3.03 -31.27 23.47
CA ILE A 808 -3.36 -31.62 22.08
C ILE A 808 -3.69 -33.11 22.00
N GLY A 809 -4.96 -33.45 21.79
CA GLY A 809 -5.44 -34.82 21.55
C GLY A 809 -5.56 -35.15 20.06
N GLN A 810 -5.92 -34.16 19.24
CA GLN A 810 -6.09 -34.29 17.79
C GLN A 810 -5.60 -33.03 17.09
N ALA A 811 -5.12 -33.14 15.85
CA ALA A 811 -4.67 -32.00 15.08
C ALA A 811 -4.96 -32.12 13.58
N SER A 812 -5.03 -30.97 12.90
CA SER A 812 -5.13 -30.88 11.44
C SER A 812 -4.24 -29.76 10.88
N PHE A 813 -3.85 -29.88 9.61
CA PHE A 813 -3.18 -28.83 8.85
C PHE A 813 -3.94 -28.56 7.55
N ASN A 814 -4.36 -27.31 7.33
CA ASN A 814 -5.25 -26.92 6.23
C ASN A 814 -6.49 -27.83 6.12
N GLY A 815 -7.08 -28.19 7.26
CA GLY A 815 -8.24 -29.08 7.35
C GLY A 815 -7.95 -30.58 7.19
N THR A 816 -6.75 -30.98 6.76
CA THR A 816 -6.34 -32.40 6.67
C THR A 816 -5.97 -32.92 8.07
N PRO A 817 -6.61 -33.98 8.60
CA PRO A 817 -6.23 -34.57 9.88
C PRO A 817 -4.80 -35.13 9.88
N LEU A 818 -4.14 -35.08 11.04
CA LEU A 818 -2.78 -35.57 11.25
C LEU A 818 -2.77 -36.74 12.23
N ALA A 819 -2.08 -37.83 11.91
CA ALA A 819 -1.76 -38.84 12.93
C ALA A 819 -0.61 -38.31 13.81
N LEU A 820 -0.75 -38.46 15.13
CA LEU A 820 0.16 -37.89 16.13
C LEU A 820 0.86 -38.99 16.93
N THR A 821 2.19 -38.92 17.01
CA THR A 821 3.03 -39.84 17.79
C THR A 821 3.78 -39.08 18.86
N ALA A 822 3.47 -39.36 20.14
CA ALA A 822 4.16 -38.74 21.27
C ALA A 822 5.68 -39.00 21.23
N GLN A 823 6.46 -37.98 21.56
CA GLN A 823 7.93 -38.05 21.62
C GLN A 823 8.44 -38.01 23.08
N PRO A 824 9.67 -38.49 23.37
CA PRO A 824 10.20 -38.54 24.73
C PRO A 824 10.31 -37.21 25.46
N ASP A 825 10.34 -36.07 24.75
CA ASP A 825 10.33 -34.71 25.32
C ASP A 825 8.91 -34.18 25.59
N GLY A 826 7.87 -34.94 25.24
CA GLY A 826 6.47 -34.52 25.33
C GLY A 826 6.06 -33.56 24.22
N SER A 827 6.72 -33.61 23.06
CA SER A 827 6.15 -33.14 21.79
C SER A 827 5.22 -34.20 21.18
N LEU A 828 4.49 -33.81 20.14
CA LEU A 828 3.77 -34.72 19.23
C LEU A 828 4.36 -34.58 17.83
N ARG A 829 4.93 -35.66 17.29
CA ARG A 829 5.35 -35.74 15.88
C ARG A 829 4.13 -36.06 15.02
N ALA A 830 3.85 -35.24 14.02
CA ALA A 830 2.74 -35.44 13.11
C ALA A 830 3.16 -36.23 11.85
N THR A 831 2.17 -36.73 11.10
CA THR A 831 2.35 -37.14 9.71
C THR A 831 2.99 -36.01 8.88
N PRO A 832 3.98 -36.28 8.01
CA PRO A 832 4.57 -35.24 7.17
C PRO A 832 3.54 -34.50 6.31
N LEU A 833 3.67 -33.20 6.23
CA LEU A 833 2.82 -32.32 5.43
C LEU A 833 3.14 -32.52 3.94
N ALA A 834 2.11 -32.63 3.10
CA ALA A 834 2.28 -32.82 1.67
C ALA A 834 2.84 -31.56 0.98
N GLY A 835 3.78 -31.74 0.05
CA GLY A 835 4.28 -30.65 -0.81
C GLY A 835 3.26 -30.21 -1.89
N PRO A 836 3.58 -29.16 -2.66
CA PRO A 836 2.73 -28.67 -3.73
C PRO A 836 2.59 -29.67 -4.87
N ALA A 837 1.44 -29.66 -5.53
CA ALA A 837 1.23 -30.35 -6.81
C ALA A 837 2.02 -29.65 -7.94
N ALA A 838 2.38 -30.42 -8.97
CA ALA A 838 3.09 -29.88 -10.13
C ALA A 838 2.21 -28.91 -10.93
N VAL A 839 2.77 -27.73 -11.26
CA VAL A 839 2.12 -26.72 -12.10
C VAL A 839 2.48 -26.96 -13.57
N ARG A 840 1.48 -26.88 -14.45
CA ARG A 840 1.65 -26.89 -15.91
C ARG A 840 1.16 -25.55 -16.46
N LEU A 841 1.97 -24.92 -17.32
CA LEU A 841 1.64 -23.65 -17.96
C LEU A 841 1.46 -23.84 -19.46
N PRO A 842 0.53 -23.11 -20.10
CA PRO A 842 0.40 -23.13 -21.56
C PRO A 842 1.62 -22.46 -22.20
N ASP A 843 2.10 -23.00 -23.31
CA ASP A 843 3.04 -22.27 -24.16
C ASP A 843 2.30 -21.09 -24.81
N LEU A 844 2.73 -19.86 -24.49
CA LEU A 844 2.19 -18.64 -25.08
C LEU A 844 2.57 -18.51 -26.56
N ALA A 845 3.71 -19.04 -27.02
CA ALA A 845 4.12 -18.93 -28.41
C ALA A 845 3.20 -19.75 -29.35
N ALA A 846 2.67 -20.87 -28.86
CA ALA A 846 1.71 -21.72 -29.57
C ALA A 846 0.25 -21.19 -29.58
N GLN A 847 -0.08 -20.14 -28.81
CA GLN A 847 -1.44 -19.60 -28.78
C GLN A 847 -1.79 -18.82 -30.05
N ARG A 848 -3.09 -18.68 -30.33
CA ARG A 848 -3.57 -17.82 -31.42
C ARG A 848 -3.37 -16.35 -31.04
N TRP A 849 -2.35 -15.73 -31.62
CA TRP A 849 -2.10 -14.28 -31.49
C TRP A 849 -2.77 -13.49 -32.61
N LEU A 850 -3.37 -12.37 -32.21
CA LEU A 850 -3.97 -11.35 -33.05
C LEU A 850 -3.15 -10.06 -32.97
N ARG A 851 -3.11 -9.28 -34.06
CA ARG A 851 -2.43 -7.98 -34.14
C ARG A 851 -3.31 -6.90 -34.77
N ARG A 852 -3.22 -5.66 -34.28
CA ARG A 852 -3.91 -4.47 -34.80
C ARG A 852 -3.02 -3.22 -34.70
N MET A 853 -3.14 -2.28 -35.65
CA MET A 853 -2.43 -0.99 -35.60
C MET A 853 -3.17 0.03 -34.75
N ASP A 854 -2.40 0.85 -34.02
CA ASP A 854 -2.92 1.77 -32.99
C ASP A 854 -2.56 3.24 -33.14
N SER A 855 -1.92 3.62 -34.25
CA SER A 855 -1.60 5.02 -34.54
C SER A 855 -2.43 5.58 -35.70
N PRO A 856 -3.77 5.45 -35.74
CA PRO A 856 -4.58 6.14 -36.74
C PRO A 856 -4.42 7.67 -36.64
N GLU A 857 -4.11 8.22 -35.46
CA GLU A 857 -3.80 9.62 -35.18
C GLU A 857 -2.69 10.20 -36.07
N ALA A 858 -1.76 9.37 -36.54
CA ALA A 858 -0.69 9.82 -37.43
C ALA A 858 -1.20 10.17 -38.84
N ARG A 859 -2.35 9.62 -39.27
CA ARG A 859 -2.84 9.74 -40.65
C ARG A 859 -3.36 11.17 -40.91
N PRO A 860 -3.20 11.72 -42.14
CA PRO A 860 -3.74 13.04 -42.48
C PRO A 860 -5.24 13.16 -42.19
N GLY A 861 -6.03 12.26 -42.80
CA GLY A 861 -7.50 12.22 -42.68
C GLY A 861 -8.04 11.58 -41.40
N PHE A 862 -7.29 11.57 -40.31
CA PHE A 862 -7.83 11.23 -38.99
C PHE A 862 -8.71 12.37 -38.47
N ASP A 863 -9.93 12.05 -38.06
CA ASP A 863 -10.84 13.03 -37.46
C ASP A 863 -10.51 13.24 -35.98
N ASP A 864 -10.04 14.45 -35.66
CA ASP A 864 -9.77 14.93 -34.31
C ASP A 864 -10.80 16.00 -33.86
N SER A 865 -11.96 16.10 -34.52
CA SER A 865 -13.02 17.07 -34.21
C SER A 865 -13.48 17.05 -32.75
N ALA A 866 -13.46 15.87 -32.12
CA ALA A 866 -13.82 15.65 -30.72
C ALA A 866 -12.67 15.86 -29.72
N TRP A 867 -11.45 16.16 -30.16
CA TRP A 867 -10.32 16.38 -29.27
C TRP A 867 -10.33 17.80 -28.68
N LEU A 868 -9.71 17.95 -27.50
CA LEU A 868 -9.54 19.26 -26.91
C LEU A 868 -8.62 20.12 -27.79
N GLN A 869 -9.02 21.36 -28.04
CA GLN A 869 -8.19 22.34 -28.72
C GLN A 869 -7.26 23.01 -27.70
N ALA A 870 -5.99 23.13 -28.07
CA ALA A 870 -5.03 23.87 -27.25
C ALA A 870 -5.29 25.38 -27.37
N ASP A 871 -5.22 26.08 -26.26
CA ASP A 871 -5.54 27.50 -26.15
C ASP A 871 -4.51 28.26 -25.31
N MET A 872 -4.77 29.54 -25.05
CA MET A 872 -3.91 30.41 -24.25
C MET A 872 -4.23 30.35 -22.74
N ARG A 873 -4.86 29.28 -22.22
CA ARG A 873 -5.06 29.10 -20.77
C ARG A 873 -3.71 29.21 -20.06
N PRO A 874 -3.62 29.88 -18.89
CA PRO A 874 -2.37 29.87 -18.17
C PRO A 874 -2.08 28.46 -17.64
N SER A 875 -0.82 28.04 -17.72
CA SER A 875 -0.39 26.76 -17.17
C SER A 875 -0.24 26.82 -15.65
N ALA A 876 -0.32 25.69 -14.97
CA ALA A 876 0.13 25.53 -13.58
C ALA A 876 1.58 25.01 -13.47
N ALA A 877 2.25 24.78 -14.59
CA ALA A 877 3.58 24.20 -14.61
C ALA A 877 4.65 25.07 -13.95
N GLN A 878 5.73 24.43 -13.54
CA GLN A 878 6.94 25.09 -13.06
C GLN A 878 7.45 26.14 -14.07
N THR A 879 7.97 27.26 -13.58
CA THR A 879 8.31 28.43 -14.42
C THR A 879 9.21 28.07 -15.62
N TRP A 880 10.20 27.21 -15.45
CA TRP A 880 11.11 26.73 -16.51
C TRP A 880 10.49 25.71 -17.49
N THR A 881 9.30 25.18 -17.18
CA THR A 881 8.48 24.32 -18.07
C THR A 881 7.13 24.94 -18.43
N THR A 882 6.94 26.24 -18.19
CA THR A 882 5.80 26.97 -18.77
C THR A 882 6.00 27.23 -20.27
N PRO A 883 4.93 27.32 -21.07
CA PRO A 883 5.03 27.69 -22.48
C PRO A 883 5.66 29.08 -22.67
N GLU A 884 6.59 29.23 -23.62
CA GLU A 884 7.13 30.55 -23.98
C GLU A 884 6.00 31.52 -24.38
N ARG A 885 6.09 32.79 -23.93
CA ARG A 885 5.02 33.80 -24.11
C ARG A 885 4.56 33.91 -25.56
N GLY A 886 3.29 33.58 -25.81
CA GLY A 886 2.65 33.64 -27.13
C GLY A 886 2.39 32.28 -27.76
N GLN A 887 2.91 31.20 -27.19
CA GLN A 887 2.47 29.83 -27.52
C GLN A 887 1.17 29.47 -26.80
N PRO A 888 0.34 28.58 -27.38
CA PRO A 888 -0.69 27.88 -26.62
C PRO A 888 -0.07 27.00 -25.53
N THR A 889 -0.84 26.75 -24.48
CA THR A 889 -0.47 25.76 -23.45
C THR A 889 -0.61 24.36 -24.01
N LEU A 890 0.44 23.55 -23.92
CA LEU A 890 0.47 22.19 -24.46
C LEU A 890 0.59 21.09 -23.39
N ALA A 891 0.91 21.45 -22.15
CA ALA A 891 1.13 20.48 -21.07
C ALA A 891 -0.15 19.69 -20.77
N MET A 892 -0.06 18.35 -20.76
CA MET A 892 -1.22 17.46 -20.74
C MET A 892 -2.11 17.65 -19.49
N SER A 893 -1.51 17.93 -18.34
CA SER A 893 -2.24 18.10 -17.07
C SER A 893 -3.09 19.36 -17.03
N ASP A 894 -2.79 20.42 -17.81
CA ASP A 894 -3.65 21.62 -17.93
C ASP A 894 -4.96 21.34 -18.71
N TYR A 895 -5.10 20.13 -19.28
CA TYR A 895 -6.28 19.65 -19.99
C TYR A 895 -6.95 18.44 -19.32
N GLY A 896 -6.54 18.06 -18.10
CA GLY A 896 -7.13 16.95 -17.35
C GLY A 896 -6.65 15.56 -17.79
N PHE A 897 -5.49 15.48 -18.46
CA PHE A 897 -4.83 14.22 -18.81
C PHE A 897 -3.54 14.10 -18.00
N HIS A 898 -3.39 13.05 -17.19
CA HIS A 898 -2.34 12.99 -16.16
C HIS A 898 -1.43 11.75 -16.24
N HIS A 899 -1.84 10.71 -16.98
CA HIS A 899 -1.20 9.40 -16.98
C HIS A 899 -0.96 8.89 -18.40
N GLY A 900 0.20 8.28 -18.62
CA GLY A 900 0.53 7.56 -19.85
C GLY A 900 0.64 8.41 -21.12
N ASP A 901 0.36 7.76 -22.25
CA ASP A 901 0.48 8.37 -23.57
C ASP A 901 -0.51 9.52 -23.78
N VAL A 902 -0.06 10.58 -24.46
CA VAL A 902 -0.87 11.70 -24.92
C VAL A 902 -0.52 12.00 -26.38
N TRP A 903 -1.56 12.20 -27.20
CA TRP A 903 -1.41 12.56 -28.61
C TRP A 903 -1.69 14.04 -28.84
N TYR A 904 -0.95 14.61 -29.78
CA TYR A 904 -1.07 15.97 -30.28
C TYR A 904 -1.21 15.97 -31.81
N ARG A 905 -2.09 16.82 -32.34
CA ARG A 905 -2.24 17.07 -33.77
C ARG A 905 -2.20 18.56 -34.05
N GLY A 906 -1.10 19.02 -34.65
CA GLY A 906 -0.83 20.40 -35.02
C GLY A 906 -1.11 20.63 -36.50
N ARG A 907 -1.95 21.61 -36.81
CA ARG A 907 -2.19 22.09 -38.19
C ARG A 907 -1.38 23.34 -38.44
N VAL A 908 -0.71 23.41 -39.59
CA VAL A 908 0.17 24.52 -39.97
C VAL A 908 0.12 24.81 -41.47
N THR A 909 0.08 26.09 -41.82
CA THR A 909 0.24 26.59 -43.19
C THR A 909 1.70 26.92 -43.46
N ILE A 910 2.37 26.19 -44.35
CA ILE A 910 3.74 26.48 -44.76
C ILE A 910 3.72 27.48 -45.92
N ALA A 911 4.17 28.71 -45.65
CA ALA A 911 4.34 29.76 -46.66
C ALA A 911 5.75 29.76 -47.30
N ASP A 912 6.77 29.47 -46.49
CA ASP A 912 8.16 29.34 -46.91
C ASP A 912 8.64 27.88 -46.86
N PRO A 913 8.88 27.22 -48.01
CA PRO A 913 9.47 25.89 -48.10
C PRO A 913 10.86 25.74 -47.47
N SER A 914 11.54 26.84 -47.09
CA SER A 914 12.75 26.78 -46.27
C SER A 914 12.49 26.34 -44.82
N THR A 915 11.23 26.19 -44.41
CA THR A 915 10.81 25.65 -43.11
C THR A 915 10.99 24.12 -43.08
N HIS A 916 12.17 23.65 -42.68
CA HIS A 916 12.57 22.23 -42.74
C HIS A 916 12.95 21.60 -41.39
N GLN A 917 12.79 22.31 -40.27
CA GLN A 917 13.12 21.81 -38.92
C GLN A 917 11.95 22.02 -37.94
N LEU A 918 11.64 20.98 -37.17
CA LEU A 918 10.78 21.05 -35.99
C LEU A 918 11.64 20.87 -34.74
N GLU A 919 11.54 21.80 -33.80
CA GLU A 919 12.11 21.71 -32.45
C GLU A 919 10.95 21.55 -31.45
N LEU A 920 10.99 20.50 -30.64
CA LEU A 920 9.99 20.17 -29.61
C LEU A 920 10.66 20.16 -28.24
N PHE A 921 10.17 20.97 -27.29
CA PHE A 921 10.48 20.82 -25.87
C PHE A 921 9.35 20.03 -25.22
N TYR A 922 9.67 18.98 -24.47
CA TYR A 922 8.67 18.05 -23.93
C TYR A 922 9.07 17.52 -22.55
N GLY A 923 8.06 17.12 -21.78
CA GLY A 923 8.22 16.40 -20.52
C GLY A 923 7.60 15.02 -20.60
N ALA A 924 8.29 14.00 -20.12
CA ALA A 924 7.83 12.62 -20.24
C ALA A 924 8.17 11.71 -19.04
N GLY A 925 8.77 12.25 -17.97
CA GLY A 925 9.08 11.46 -16.78
C GLY A 925 10.23 10.46 -16.99
N GLY A 926 10.54 9.66 -15.96
CA GLY A 926 11.67 8.74 -16.00
C GLY A 926 11.55 7.73 -17.15
N ALA A 927 12.55 7.70 -18.04
CA ALA A 927 12.56 6.88 -19.26
C ALA A 927 11.44 7.15 -20.28
N GLY A 928 10.78 8.31 -20.25
CA GLY A 928 9.74 8.70 -21.21
C GLY A 928 10.24 8.89 -22.65
N MET A 929 9.34 9.06 -23.62
CA MET A 929 9.70 9.24 -25.04
C MET A 929 8.65 9.96 -25.88
N LEU A 930 9.02 10.39 -27.09
CA LEU A 930 8.10 10.91 -28.11
C LEU A 930 8.36 10.34 -29.50
N GLN A 931 7.32 10.39 -30.35
CA GLN A 931 7.37 10.02 -31.78
C GLN A 931 6.65 11.07 -32.63
N VAL A 932 7.17 11.38 -33.83
CA VAL A 932 6.68 12.44 -34.72
C VAL A 932 6.35 11.91 -36.12
N TRP A 933 5.20 12.35 -36.65
CA TRP A 933 4.80 12.17 -38.05
C TRP A 933 4.42 13.51 -38.67
N VAL A 934 4.64 13.66 -39.97
CA VAL A 934 4.09 14.75 -40.79
C VAL A 934 3.35 14.13 -41.97
N ASP A 935 2.07 14.48 -42.12
CA ASP A 935 1.15 13.93 -43.13
C ASP A 935 1.15 12.40 -43.20
N GLY A 936 1.25 11.73 -42.05
CA GLY A 936 1.32 10.26 -41.95
C GLY A 936 2.69 9.65 -42.21
N ARG A 937 3.68 10.41 -42.69
CA ARG A 937 5.06 9.96 -42.79
C ARG A 937 5.77 10.11 -41.44
N PHE A 938 6.32 9.01 -40.92
CA PHE A 938 7.17 9.05 -39.73
C PHE A 938 8.43 9.90 -40.00
N VAL A 939 8.76 10.75 -39.04
CA VAL A 939 9.91 11.66 -39.11
C VAL A 939 11.02 11.22 -38.16
N GLY A 940 10.67 10.72 -36.97
CA GLY A 940 11.63 10.22 -36.00
C GLY A 940 11.03 10.08 -34.60
N GLN A 941 11.89 9.67 -33.67
CA GLN A 941 11.58 9.54 -32.25
C GLN A 941 12.71 10.10 -31.39
N HIS A 942 12.41 10.37 -30.12
CA HIS A 942 13.39 10.78 -29.11
C HIS A 942 13.00 10.16 -27.75
N GLU A 943 13.99 9.75 -26.96
CA GLU A 943 13.78 9.19 -25.63
C GLU A 943 14.55 10.00 -24.59
N LEU A 944 14.07 10.01 -23.33
CA LEU A 944 14.80 10.64 -22.23
C LEU A 944 15.92 9.72 -21.71
N ASP A 945 17.01 10.34 -21.25
CA ASP A 945 18.15 9.65 -20.65
C ASP A 945 17.76 8.82 -19.41
N THR A 946 18.47 7.71 -19.19
CA THR A 946 18.20 6.75 -18.11
C THR A 946 19.49 6.28 -17.43
N GLY A 947 19.42 5.33 -16.49
CA GLY A 947 20.60 4.79 -15.82
C GLY A 947 21.04 5.61 -14.60
N ARG A 948 20.16 6.44 -14.03
CA ARG A 948 20.37 7.20 -12.80
C ARG A 948 19.18 7.02 -11.84
N GLN A 949 19.45 7.03 -10.53
CA GLN A 949 18.40 6.95 -9.49
C GLN A 949 17.40 8.11 -9.58
N PHE A 950 17.90 9.29 -9.94
CA PHE A 950 17.11 10.49 -10.22
C PHE A 950 17.37 10.84 -11.69
N PRO A 951 16.52 10.38 -12.63
CA PRO A 951 16.71 10.59 -14.06
C PRO A 951 16.20 11.97 -14.51
N GLU A 952 16.62 12.41 -15.69
CA GLU A 952 16.05 13.62 -16.31
C GLU A 952 14.62 13.32 -16.82
N THR A 953 13.75 14.32 -16.74
CA THR A 953 12.29 14.16 -16.90
C THR A 953 11.68 15.03 -17.99
N THR A 954 12.47 15.94 -18.56
CA THR A 954 12.16 16.82 -19.70
C THR A 954 13.38 16.96 -20.62
N ASP A 955 13.18 17.14 -21.93
CA ASP A 955 14.27 17.42 -22.89
C ASP A 955 13.75 18.09 -24.18
N SER A 956 14.66 18.53 -25.06
CA SER A 956 14.38 19.16 -26.35
C SER A 956 14.88 18.32 -27.53
N ALA A 957 13.96 17.89 -28.40
CA ALA A 957 14.25 17.09 -29.59
C ALA A 957 14.16 17.92 -30.89
N LYS A 958 15.04 17.65 -31.86
CA LYS A 958 15.10 18.33 -33.17
C LYS A 958 14.93 17.34 -34.30
N PHE A 959 13.97 17.61 -35.19
CA PHE A 959 13.61 16.75 -36.31
C PHE A 959 13.75 17.49 -37.64
N SER A 960 14.40 16.85 -38.62
CA SER A 960 14.42 17.31 -39.99
C SER A 960 13.14 16.87 -40.69
N LEU A 961 12.35 17.84 -41.15
CA LEU A 961 11.09 17.60 -41.86
C LEU A 961 11.31 17.31 -43.35
N GLY A 962 12.48 17.66 -43.88
CA GLY A 962 12.72 17.76 -45.32
C GLY A 962 12.08 19.02 -45.91
N ALA A 963 12.01 19.11 -47.24
CA ALA A 963 11.32 20.19 -47.91
C ALA A 963 9.80 19.97 -47.84
N LEU A 964 9.09 20.81 -47.08
CA LEU A 964 7.63 20.84 -47.08
C LEU A 964 7.12 21.65 -48.27
N ALA A 965 5.95 21.28 -48.78
CA ALA A 965 5.29 22.02 -49.85
C ALA A 965 4.73 23.34 -49.30
N ARG A 966 4.28 24.23 -50.20
CA ARG A 966 3.42 25.34 -49.77
C ARG A 966 2.00 24.83 -49.55
N GLY A 967 1.40 25.17 -48.41
CA GLY A 967 0.02 24.80 -48.08
C GLY A 967 -0.14 24.22 -46.67
N GLU A 968 -1.27 23.55 -46.45
CA GLU A 968 -1.62 22.92 -45.17
C GLU A 968 -0.89 21.61 -44.93
N HIS A 969 -0.34 21.45 -43.74
CA HIS A 969 0.32 20.23 -43.26
C HIS A 969 -0.17 19.86 -41.87
N VAL A 970 -0.18 18.55 -41.56
CA VAL A 970 -0.54 18.00 -40.24
C VAL A 970 0.68 17.35 -39.59
N ILE A 971 1.08 17.90 -38.44
CA ILE A 971 2.10 17.33 -37.55
C ILE A 971 1.36 16.51 -36.48
N ALA A 972 1.62 15.20 -36.40
CA ALA A 972 1.15 14.37 -35.31
C ALA A 972 2.32 14.02 -34.38
N VAL A 973 2.13 14.17 -33.07
CA VAL A 973 3.13 13.82 -32.06
C VAL A 973 2.47 12.96 -30.99
N MET A 974 3.10 11.84 -30.65
CA MET A 974 2.77 11.04 -29.47
C MET A 974 3.86 11.26 -28.44
N VAL A 975 3.48 11.56 -27.19
CA VAL A 975 4.40 11.59 -26.05
C VAL A 975 3.95 10.55 -25.03
N ARG A 976 4.83 9.62 -24.65
CA ARG A 976 4.59 8.69 -23.54
C ARG A 976 5.12 9.29 -22.25
N ASN A 977 4.21 9.79 -21.41
CA ASN A 977 4.53 10.20 -20.05
C ASN A 977 4.60 8.97 -19.14
N ASN A 978 5.80 8.64 -18.66
CA ASN A 978 6.01 7.54 -17.73
C ASN A 978 5.62 7.89 -16.29
N SER A 979 5.64 9.18 -15.89
CA SER A 979 5.33 9.65 -14.52
C SER A 979 5.52 11.16 -14.32
N HIS A 980 4.78 11.74 -13.38
CA HIS A 980 5.11 13.04 -12.79
C HIS A 980 6.11 12.89 -11.64
N ASN A 981 6.94 13.91 -11.43
CA ASN A 981 7.85 13.97 -10.28
C ASN A 981 7.07 13.92 -8.96
N TRP A 982 7.76 13.48 -7.92
CA TRP A 982 7.34 13.70 -6.54
C TRP A 982 7.58 15.16 -6.10
N ASP A 983 7.30 15.47 -4.84
CA ASP A 983 7.39 16.81 -4.27
C ASP A 983 8.23 16.86 -2.97
N LEU A 984 9.20 15.95 -2.84
CA LEU A 984 9.92 15.68 -1.58
C LEU A 984 10.51 16.94 -0.92
N MET A 985 10.98 17.90 -1.73
CA MET A 985 11.60 19.14 -1.26
C MET A 985 10.61 20.28 -0.94
N ALA A 986 9.30 20.05 -1.17
CA ALA A 986 8.23 21.05 -1.12
C ALA A 986 8.59 22.30 -1.97
N ASP A 987 8.91 22.02 -3.24
CA ASP A 987 9.36 22.98 -4.26
C ASP A 987 8.45 22.97 -5.50
N ASP A 988 7.29 22.33 -5.42
CA ASP A 988 6.31 22.12 -6.48
C ASP A 988 6.83 21.30 -7.68
N ALA A 989 7.89 20.50 -7.51
CA ALA A 989 8.49 19.71 -8.60
C ALA A 989 7.48 18.77 -9.30
N HIS A 990 6.43 18.32 -8.60
CA HIS A 990 5.34 17.53 -9.15
C HIS A 990 4.59 18.20 -10.32
N ARG A 991 4.57 19.55 -10.34
CA ARG A 991 3.94 20.37 -11.40
C ARG A 991 4.81 20.56 -12.63
N GLU A 992 6.00 19.97 -12.70
CA GLU A 992 6.79 19.98 -13.93
C GLU A 992 5.95 19.44 -15.10
N ALA A 993 5.93 20.17 -16.21
CA ALA A 993 5.04 19.86 -17.32
C ALA A 993 5.30 18.47 -17.92
N ARG A 994 4.25 17.87 -18.47
CA ARG A 994 4.29 16.59 -19.21
C ARG A 994 3.54 16.70 -20.53
N GLY A 995 3.88 15.84 -21.48
CA GLY A 995 3.49 16.00 -22.87
C GLY A 995 4.37 17.04 -23.57
N LEU A 996 3.83 17.72 -24.58
CA LEU A 996 4.53 18.84 -25.22
C LEU A 996 4.52 20.08 -24.32
N ILE A 997 5.64 20.80 -24.28
CA ILE A 997 5.81 22.06 -23.54
C ILE A 997 5.89 23.23 -24.52
N ALA A 998 6.69 23.07 -25.58
CA ALA A 998 6.82 24.03 -26.66
C ALA A 998 7.06 23.33 -28.00
N ALA A 999 6.63 23.97 -29.09
CA ALA A 999 6.89 23.48 -30.45
C ALA A 999 7.19 24.64 -31.40
N SER A 1000 8.35 24.58 -32.07
CA SER A 1000 8.81 25.64 -32.98
C SER A 1000 9.25 25.08 -34.33
N LEU A 1001 8.64 25.61 -35.39
CA LEU A 1001 9.13 25.48 -36.76
C LEU A 1001 10.11 26.63 -37.02
N ALA A 1002 11.37 26.41 -36.66
CA ALA A 1002 12.40 27.44 -36.73
C ALA A 1002 13.06 27.49 -38.12
N ALA A 1003 13.01 28.65 -38.77
CA ALA A 1003 13.99 28.99 -39.80
C ALA A 1003 15.36 29.20 -39.13
N LYS A 1004 16.45 28.87 -39.84
CA LYS A 1004 17.82 28.94 -39.28
C LYS A 1004 18.16 30.37 -38.82
N GLY A 1005 18.27 30.57 -37.50
CA GLY A 1005 18.54 31.87 -36.88
C GLY A 1005 17.31 32.79 -36.71
N GLY A 1006 16.10 32.29 -36.98
CA GLY A 1006 14.85 33.05 -36.83
C GLY A 1006 14.29 33.05 -35.40
N ARG A 1007 13.20 33.80 -35.20
CA ARG A 1007 12.44 33.79 -33.93
C ARG A 1007 11.76 32.43 -33.74
N ARG A 1008 11.80 31.90 -32.51
CA ARG A 1008 10.90 30.82 -32.09
C ARG A 1008 9.44 31.29 -32.29
N PHE A 1009 8.60 30.41 -32.83
CA PHE A 1009 7.18 30.67 -33.21
C PHE A 1009 6.95 31.68 -34.36
N ALA A 1010 7.92 31.85 -35.26
CA ALA A 1010 7.69 32.61 -36.51
C ALA A 1010 6.58 32.00 -37.39
N VAL A 1011 6.33 30.69 -37.29
CA VAL A 1011 5.24 29.97 -37.95
C VAL A 1011 4.30 29.41 -36.87
N PRO A 1012 3.03 29.84 -36.78
CA PRO A 1012 2.08 29.36 -35.78
C PRO A 1012 1.57 27.95 -36.12
N ILE A 1013 1.31 27.14 -35.09
CA ILE A 1013 0.74 25.80 -35.22
C ILE A 1013 -0.53 25.75 -34.34
N THR A 1014 -1.65 25.34 -34.93
CA THR A 1014 -2.91 25.16 -34.19
C THR A 1014 -3.00 23.72 -33.70
N TRP A 1015 -2.92 23.52 -32.38
CA TRP A 1015 -2.86 22.18 -31.77
C TRP A 1015 -4.21 21.70 -31.25
N ARG A 1016 -4.45 20.40 -31.38
CA ARG A 1016 -5.40 19.61 -30.57
C ARG A 1016 -4.67 18.51 -29.82
N LEU A 1017 -5.21 18.08 -28.68
CA LEU A 1017 -4.64 17.01 -27.87
C LEU A 1017 -5.69 16.06 -27.27
N GLN A 1018 -5.25 14.82 -27.01
CA GLN A 1018 -6.05 13.74 -26.43
C GLN A 1018 -5.17 12.80 -25.60
N GLY A 1019 -5.42 12.76 -24.28
CA GLY A 1019 -4.90 11.72 -23.39
C GLY A 1019 -5.91 10.60 -23.17
N ASN A 1020 -5.99 10.07 -21.95
CA ASN A 1020 -6.94 9.02 -21.58
C ASN A 1020 -8.41 9.41 -21.85
N ARG A 1021 -9.26 8.41 -22.12
CA ARG A 1021 -10.68 8.67 -22.41
C ARG A 1021 -11.39 9.21 -21.17
N GLY A 1022 -11.96 10.42 -21.30
CA GLY A 1022 -12.68 11.12 -20.24
C GLY A 1022 -11.82 12.02 -19.34
N GLY A 1023 -10.48 11.95 -19.43
CA GLY A 1023 -9.59 12.69 -18.53
C GLY A 1023 -9.84 12.30 -17.06
N GLU A 1024 -10.11 13.29 -16.22
CA GLU A 1024 -10.54 13.14 -14.82
C GLU A 1024 -11.89 12.38 -14.67
N ALA A 1025 -12.78 12.46 -15.66
CA ALA A 1025 -14.01 11.67 -15.72
C ALA A 1025 -13.73 10.27 -16.30
N ILE A 1026 -12.95 9.48 -15.55
CA ILE A 1026 -12.34 8.23 -16.01
C ILE A 1026 -13.35 7.21 -16.58
N ALA A 1027 -13.01 6.63 -17.73
CA ALA A 1027 -13.87 5.67 -18.44
C ALA A 1027 -13.89 4.24 -17.84
N ASP A 1028 -12.88 3.87 -17.05
CA ASP A 1028 -12.80 2.57 -16.33
C ASP A 1028 -12.71 2.83 -14.82
N PRO A 1029 -13.84 2.97 -14.11
CA PRO A 1029 -13.84 3.20 -12.66
C PRO A 1029 -13.41 1.95 -11.87
N VAL A 1030 -13.60 0.74 -12.43
CA VAL A 1030 -13.20 -0.52 -11.76
C VAL A 1030 -11.69 -0.55 -11.56
N ARG A 1031 -10.93 -0.32 -12.63
CA ARG A 1031 -9.46 -0.29 -12.58
C ARG A 1031 -8.91 1.07 -12.16
N GLY A 1032 -9.73 2.13 -12.26
CA GLY A 1032 -9.47 3.45 -11.71
C GLY A 1032 -8.44 4.29 -12.49
N PRO A 1033 -8.01 5.43 -11.92
CA PRO A 1033 -7.29 6.47 -12.68
C PRO A 1033 -5.94 6.02 -13.24
N MET A 1034 -5.27 5.09 -12.57
CA MET A 1034 -3.91 4.67 -12.91
C MET A 1034 -3.83 3.62 -14.02
N ASN A 1035 -4.95 3.02 -14.48
CA ASN A 1035 -4.86 1.87 -15.40
C ASN A 1035 -4.54 2.26 -16.85
N ASN A 1036 -5.18 3.33 -17.33
CA ASN A 1036 -5.26 3.66 -18.76
C ASN A 1036 -4.59 5.00 -19.09
N GLY A 1037 -3.67 4.98 -20.04
CA GLY A 1037 -3.19 6.17 -20.75
C GLY A 1037 -4.08 6.55 -21.93
N GLY A 1038 -3.53 7.33 -22.86
CA GLY A 1038 -4.21 7.87 -24.03
C GLY A 1038 -3.92 7.20 -25.36
N LEU A 1039 -3.41 5.97 -25.42
CA LEU A 1039 -3.33 5.22 -26.68
C LEU A 1039 -4.72 4.97 -27.28
N TYR A 1040 -4.85 4.90 -28.62
CA TYR A 1040 -6.15 4.69 -29.27
C TYR A 1040 -6.84 3.41 -28.75
N GLY A 1041 -6.09 2.32 -28.63
CA GLY A 1041 -6.58 1.02 -28.15
C GLY A 1041 -6.93 1.01 -26.67
N GLU A 1042 -6.34 1.88 -25.85
CA GLU A 1042 -6.79 2.10 -24.48
C GLU A 1042 -8.16 2.79 -24.46
N ARG A 1043 -8.29 3.91 -25.19
CA ARG A 1043 -9.56 4.67 -25.31
C ARG A 1043 -10.69 3.83 -25.94
N ALA A 1044 -10.33 2.87 -26.80
CA ALA A 1044 -11.23 1.92 -27.46
C ALA A 1044 -11.42 0.58 -26.70
N GLY A 1045 -10.81 0.39 -25.53
CA GLY A 1045 -11.01 -0.80 -24.68
C GLY A 1045 -10.44 -2.11 -25.22
N TRP A 1046 -9.44 -2.07 -26.10
CA TRP A 1046 -8.86 -3.24 -26.77
C TRP A 1046 -8.15 -4.23 -25.82
N HIS A 1047 -7.74 -3.74 -24.64
CA HIS A 1047 -7.15 -4.51 -23.55
C HIS A 1047 -8.17 -5.34 -22.75
N LEU A 1048 -9.47 -5.02 -22.84
CA LEU A 1048 -10.50 -5.65 -22.01
C LEU A 1048 -10.84 -7.08 -22.48
N PRO A 1049 -11.13 -8.02 -21.56
CA PRO A 1049 -11.72 -9.31 -21.90
C PRO A 1049 -13.03 -9.14 -22.68
N GLY A 1050 -13.26 -10.03 -23.65
CA GLY A 1050 -14.46 -10.02 -24.49
C GLY A 1050 -14.51 -8.91 -25.56
N ALA A 1051 -13.56 -7.98 -25.61
CA ALA A 1051 -13.53 -6.93 -26.64
C ALA A 1051 -13.40 -7.53 -28.06
N GLY A 1052 -14.24 -7.07 -29.00
CA GLY A 1052 -14.37 -7.63 -30.36
C GLY A 1052 -13.06 -7.74 -31.17
N SER A 1053 -13.09 -8.56 -32.23
CA SER A 1053 -11.93 -8.83 -33.10
C SER A 1053 -11.90 -7.99 -34.39
N ASP A 1054 -12.76 -6.99 -34.54
CA ASP A 1054 -12.83 -6.16 -35.75
C ASP A 1054 -11.51 -5.44 -36.02
N GLY A 1055 -11.02 -5.50 -37.26
CA GLY A 1055 -9.74 -4.90 -37.64
C GLY A 1055 -8.48 -5.61 -37.11
N TRP A 1056 -8.61 -6.66 -36.30
CA TRP A 1056 -7.49 -7.51 -35.89
C TRP A 1056 -7.17 -8.58 -36.94
N ARG A 1057 -5.90 -8.96 -37.06
CA ARG A 1057 -5.43 -10.01 -37.99
C ARG A 1057 -4.54 -11.00 -37.26
N ALA A 1058 -4.50 -12.27 -37.68
CA ALA A 1058 -3.57 -13.24 -37.12
C ALA A 1058 -2.10 -12.81 -37.34
N SER A 1059 -1.24 -12.97 -36.33
CA SER A 1059 0.19 -12.65 -36.40
C SER A 1059 0.93 -13.36 -35.27
N ALA A 1060 2.15 -13.81 -35.50
CA ALA A 1060 3.05 -14.18 -34.40
C ALA A 1060 3.36 -12.94 -33.53
N PRO A 1061 3.60 -13.11 -32.21
CA PRO A 1061 3.95 -11.99 -31.32
C PRO A 1061 5.32 -11.39 -31.64
N THR A 1062 6.24 -12.21 -32.17
CA THR A 1062 7.60 -11.82 -32.58
C THR A 1062 7.70 -11.41 -34.06
N ALA A 1063 6.56 -11.26 -34.75
CA ALA A 1063 6.55 -10.82 -36.15
C ALA A 1063 7.11 -9.40 -36.28
N PRO A 1064 7.81 -9.05 -37.39
CA PRO A 1064 8.31 -7.70 -37.62
C PRO A 1064 7.25 -6.61 -37.40
N PRO A 1065 7.61 -5.46 -36.83
CA PRO A 1065 6.68 -4.34 -36.67
C PRO A 1065 6.03 -3.99 -38.01
N PRO A 1066 4.70 -3.76 -38.05
CA PRO A 1066 3.99 -3.46 -39.28
C PRO A 1066 4.23 -2.03 -39.80
N ALA A 1067 4.54 -1.08 -38.93
CA ALA A 1067 4.81 0.33 -39.20
C ALA A 1067 5.43 1.00 -37.95
N PRO A 1068 5.99 2.21 -38.06
CA PRO A 1068 6.33 3.05 -36.91
C PRO A 1068 5.08 3.42 -36.09
N GLY A 1069 5.22 3.52 -34.78
CA GLY A 1069 4.11 3.81 -33.85
C GLY A 1069 3.81 2.64 -32.92
N THR A 1070 2.55 2.58 -32.46
CA THR A 1070 2.06 1.52 -31.58
C THR A 1070 1.22 0.50 -32.35
N TYR A 1071 1.44 -0.78 -32.06
CA TYR A 1071 0.58 -1.89 -32.48
C TYR A 1071 0.22 -2.77 -31.28
N TRP A 1072 -1.01 -3.28 -31.25
CA TRP A 1072 -1.44 -4.22 -30.23
C TRP A 1072 -1.23 -5.65 -30.68
N LEU A 1073 -0.79 -6.48 -29.75
CA LEU A 1073 -0.90 -7.94 -29.80
C LEU A 1073 -1.96 -8.38 -28.78
N ARG A 1074 -2.74 -9.41 -29.09
CA ARG A 1074 -3.71 -9.99 -28.15
C ARG A 1074 -3.83 -11.49 -28.33
N THR A 1075 -3.92 -12.22 -27.23
CA THR A 1075 -4.25 -13.66 -27.20
C THR A 1075 -5.10 -14.00 -25.99
N THR A 1076 -5.63 -15.22 -25.97
CA THR A 1076 -6.36 -15.81 -24.85
C THR A 1076 -5.77 -17.17 -24.53
N PHE A 1077 -5.58 -17.48 -23.25
CA PHE A 1077 -5.09 -18.78 -22.80
C PHE A 1077 -5.89 -19.25 -21.59
N ALA A 1078 -6.03 -20.57 -21.43
CA ALA A 1078 -6.64 -21.15 -20.24
C ALA A 1078 -5.56 -21.54 -19.21
N LEU A 1079 -5.90 -21.42 -17.94
CA LEU A 1079 -5.15 -22.00 -16.83
C LEU A 1079 -6.03 -23.02 -16.11
N ASP A 1080 -5.41 -24.11 -15.66
CA ASP A 1080 -6.00 -25.05 -14.71
C ASP A 1080 -4.97 -25.39 -13.63
N LEU A 1081 -4.77 -24.44 -12.72
CA LEU A 1081 -3.80 -24.54 -11.64
C LEU A 1081 -4.36 -25.40 -10.49
N PRO A 1082 -3.52 -26.13 -9.74
CA PRO A 1082 -4.00 -26.99 -8.67
C PRO A 1082 -4.73 -26.19 -7.58
N ARG A 1083 -5.98 -26.54 -7.30
CA ARG A 1083 -6.80 -25.87 -6.26
C ARG A 1083 -6.16 -26.02 -4.87
N GLY A 1084 -6.38 -25.05 -3.99
CA GLY A 1084 -5.75 -25.03 -2.66
C GLY A 1084 -4.23 -24.86 -2.67
N HIS A 1085 -3.71 -24.14 -3.69
CA HIS A 1085 -2.31 -23.77 -3.81
C HIS A 1085 -2.18 -22.28 -4.12
N ASP A 1086 -1.18 -21.64 -3.52
CA ASP A 1086 -0.71 -20.30 -3.91
C ASP A 1086 0.33 -20.47 -5.04
N VAL A 1087 -0.11 -20.24 -6.28
CA VAL A 1087 0.72 -20.35 -7.49
C VAL A 1087 0.99 -18.95 -8.05
N GLN A 1088 2.25 -18.52 -8.02
CA GLN A 1088 2.67 -17.21 -8.51
C GLN A 1088 3.26 -17.31 -9.89
N LEU A 1089 2.65 -16.58 -10.81
CA LEU A 1089 3.07 -16.53 -12.20
C LEU A 1089 3.65 -15.16 -12.54
N GLY A 1090 4.57 -15.15 -13.49
CA GLY A 1090 5.03 -13.94 -14.14
C GLY A 1090 4.99 -14.05 -15.65
N LEU A 1091 4.96 -12.91 -16.34
CA LEU A 1091 5.23 -12.84 -17.77
C LEU A 1091 6.69 -12.45 -17.99
N ALA A 1092 7.44 -13.31 -18.66
CA ALA A 1092 8.85 -13.11 -18.99
C ALA A 1092 9.03 -12.73 -20.46
N PHE A 1093 9.85 -11.71 -20.72
CA PHE A 1093 10.24 -11.23 -22.05
C PHE A 1093 11.68 -11.66 -22.37
N GLY A 1094 11.86 -12.36 -23.50
CA GLY A 1094 13.17 -12.71 -24.04
C GLY A 1094 14.06 -13.52 -23.10
N ASP A 1095 15.37 -13.25 -23.16
CA ASP A 1095 16.35 -13.74 -22.19
C ASP A 1095 16.22 -12.94 -20.88
N THR A 1096 15.86 -13.62 -19.79
CA THR A 1096 15.67 -13.02 -18.46
C THR A 1096 16.98 -12.93 -17.65
N ALA A 1097 18.07 -13.53 -18.13
CA ALA A 1097 19.40 -13.41 -17.50
C ALA A 1097 20.14 -12.13 -17.92
N ARG A 1098 19.56 -11.31 -18.80
CA ARG A 1098 20.11 -10.02 -19.25
C ARG A 1098 19.12 -8.90 -18.93
N PRO A 1099 19.55 -7.76 -18.36
CA PRO A 1099 18.65 -6.65 -18.04
C PRO A 1099 18.12 -5.94 -19.30
N ARG A 1100 18.79 -6.06 -20.46
CA ARG A 1100 18.44 -5.39 -21.71
C ARG A 1100 18.89 -6.16 -22.96
N SER A 1101 18.36 -5.74 -24.11
CA SER A 1101 18.63 -6.23 -25.46
C SER A 1101 18.97 -5.05 -26.41
N GLN A 1102 19.31 -5.34 -27.66
CA GLN A 1102 19.56 -4.33 -28.70
C GLN A 1102 18.30 -3.91 -29.49
N ARG A 1103 17.09 -4.22 -28.98
CA ARG A 1103 15.83 -3.93 -29.66
C ARG A 1103 15.24 -2.64 -29.12
N GLU A 1104 15.03 -1.65 -29.98
CA GLU A 1104 14.36 -0.40 -29.61
C GLU A 1104 12.83 -0.57 -29.68
N ASN A 1105 12.29 -1.25 -28.67
CA ASN A 1105 10.85 -1.35 -28.47
C ASN A 1105 10.45 -1.31 -27.00
N ARG A 1106 9.18 -0.94 -26.81
CA ARG A 1106 8.52 -0.73 -25.53
C ARG A 1106 7.18 -1.45 -25.57
N ALA A 1107 6.71 -2.04 -24.48
CA ALA A 1107 5.40 -2.67 -24.41
C ALA A 1107 4.67 -2.35 -23.10
N LEU A 1108 3.40 -1.94 -23.18
CA LEU A 1108 2.49 -1.96 -22.03
C LEU A 1108 1.86 -3.36 -21.92
N LEU A 1109 1.81 -3.90 -20.71
CA LEU A 1109 1.29 -5.23 -20.40
C LEU A 1109 -0.12 -5.14 -19.82
N PHE A 1110 -1.12 -5.68 -20.50
CA PHE A 1110 -2.48 -5.81 -19.97
C PHE A 1110 -2.88 -7.28 -19.76
N VAL A 1111 -3.22 -7.65 -18.53
CA VAL A 1111 -3.74 -8.97 -18.17
C VAL A 1111 -5.17 -8.82 -17.68
N ASN A 1112 -6.12 -9.41 -18.39
CA ASN A 1112 -7.55 -9.24 -18.14
C ASN A 1112 -7.98 -7.76 -18.02
N GLY A 1113 -7.38 -6.90 -18.86
CA GLY A 1113 -7.57 -5.46 -18.88
C GLY A 1113 -6.80 -4.66 -17.82
N TRP A 1114 -6.21 -5.32 -16.82
CA TRP A 1114 -5.36 -4.67 -15.81
C TRP A 1114 -3.99 -4.39 -16.38
N ASN A 1115 -3.56 -3.13 -16.34
CA ASN A 1115 -2.21 -2.73 -16.74
C ASN A 1115 -1.21 -3.20 -15.67
N MET A 1116 -0.50 -4.29 -15.96
CA MET A 1116 0.49 -4.91 -15.07
C MET A 1116 1.93 -4.46 -15.37
N GLY A 1117 2.09 -3.34 -16.09
CA GLY A 1117 3.38 -2.64 -16.17
C GLY A 1117 3.92 -2.39 -17.57
N GLN A 1118 5.17 -1.95 -17.57
CA GLN A 1118 5.87 -1.47 -18.77
C GLN A 1118 7.16 -2.25 -18.97
N PHE A 1119 7.37 -2.72 -20.19
CA PHE A 1119 8.61 -3.34 -20.65
C PHE A 1119 9.32 -2.40 -21.61
N ILE A 1120 10.64 -2.21 -21.45
CA ILE A 1120 11.47 -1.43 -22.38
C ILE A 1120 12.71 -2.26 -22.68
N ALA A 1121 12.82 -2.76 -23.91
CA ALA A 1121 13.75 -3.84 -24.22
C ALA A 1121 15.23 -3.41 -24.22
N HIS A 1122 15.53 -2.16 -24.56
CA HIS A 1122 16.89 -1.59 -24.58
C HIS A 1122 17.29 -0.85 -23.30
N VAL A 1123 16.32 -0.39 -22.50
CA VAL A 1123 16.58 0.30 -21.21
C VAL A 1123 16.72 -0.70 -20.07
N GLY A 1124 15.69 -1.53 -19.83
CA GLY A 1124 15.66 -2.45 -18.68
C GLY A 1124 15.53 -1.75 -17.30
N PRO A 1125 15.74 -2.47 -16.19
CA PRO A 1125 16.19 -3.85 -16.10
C PRO A 1125 15.08 -4.92 -16.14
N GLN A 1126 13.81 -4.54 -16.00
CA GLN A 1126 12.75 -5.53 -15.74
C GLN A 1126 12.45 -6.41 -16.97
N ARG A 1127 12.66 -7.73 -16.81
CA ARG A 1127 12.39 -8.77 -17.83
C ARG A 1127 11.23 -9.69 -17.46
N THR A 1128 10.88 -9.75 -16.18
CA THR A 1128 9.82 -10.59 -15.62
C THR A 1128 8.87 -9.72 -14.82
N PHE A 1129 7.57 -9.82 -15.12
CA PHE A 1129 6.50 -9.04 -14.50
C PHE A 1129 5.65 -9.98 -13.66
N VAL A 1130 5.59 -9.78 -12.34
CA VAL A 1130 4.75 -10.57 -11.44
C VAL A 1130 3.29 -10.27 -11.74
N ILE A 1131 2.46 -11.30 -11.86
CA ILE A 1131 1.03 -11.14 -12.07
C ILE A 1131 0.29 -11.84 -10.92
N PRO A 1132 -0.29 -11.09 -9.97
CA PRO A 1132 -0.99 -11.68 -8.84
C PRO A 1132 -2.15 -12.60 -9.28
N PRO A 1133 -2.39 -13.73 -8.57
CA PRO A 1133 -3.62 -14.48 -8.75
C PRO A 1133 -4.81 -13.60 -8.36
N GLY A 1134 -5.97 -13.85 -8.98
CA GLY A 1134 -7.14 -13.01 -8.86
C GLY A 1134 -7.19 -11.88 -9.89
N ILE A 1135 -6.04 -11.33 -10.31
CA ILE A 1135 -5.92 -10.62 -11.59
C ILE A 1135 -5.85 -11.65 -12.73
N LEU A 1136 -5.04 -12.70 -12.55
CA LEU A 1136 -5.19 -13.95 -13.31
C LEU A 1136 -6.31 -14.80 -12.73
N ASN A 1137 -7.16 -15.34 -13.61
CA ASN A 1137 -8.03 -16.46 -13.27
C ASN A 1137 -7.20 -17.76 -13.27
N PRO A 1138 -6.97 -18.42 -12.12
CA PRO A 1138 -6.10 -19.61 -12.04
C PRO A 1138 -6.76 -20.88 -12.60
N ASN A 1139 -8.09 -20.89 -12.78
CA ASN A 1139 -8.86 -22.04 -13.26
C ASN A 1139 -9.88 -21.60 -14.32
N GLY A 1140 -9.41 -20.86 -15.33
CA GLY A 1140 -10.25 -20.33 -16.39
C GLY A 1140 -9.48 -19.63 -17.51
N VAL A 1141 -10.23 -18.98 -18.40
CA VAL A 1141 -9.67 -18.23 -19.54
C VAL A 1141 -9.17 -16.87 -19.09
N ASN A 1142 -8.00 -16.49 -19.58
CA ASN A 1142 -7.36 -15.19 -19.39
C ASN A 1142 -7.11 -14.53 -20.75
N THR A 1143 -7.21 -13.21 -20.80
CA THR A 1143 -6.85 -12.37 -21.95
C THR A 1143 -5.52 -11.67 -21.66
N LEU A 1144 -4.57 -11.78 -22.58
CA LEU A 1144 -3.30 -11.04 -22.58
C LEU A 1144 -3.29 -10.11 -23.77
N ALA A 1145 -3.13 -8.81 -23.52
CA ALA A 1145 -2.94 -7.79 -24.55
C ALA A 1145 -1.63 -7.01 -24.29
N LEU A 1146 -0.87 -6.74 -25.35
CA LEU A 1146 0.39 -6.01 -25.29
C LEU A 1146 0.34 -4.84 -26.27
N ALA A 1147 0.51 -3.60 -25.80
CA ALA A 1147 0.62 -2.43 -26.67
C ALA A 1147 2.09 -2.13 -26.95
N VAL A 1148 2.59 -2.53 -28.12
CA VAL A 1148 4.02 -2.45 -28.48
C VAL A 1148 4.29 -1.20 -29.30
N THR A 1149 5.20 -0.35 -28.82
CA THR A 1149 5.65 0.89 -29.46
C THR A 1149 7.07 0.75 -29.97
N THR A 1150 7.32 1.21 -31.20
CA THR A 1150 8.62 1.09 -31.88
C THR A 1150 8.70 2.05 -33.07
N ASP A 1151 9.90 2.21 -33.64
CA ASP A 1151 10.18 2.98 -34.86
C ASP A 1151 9.78 2.26 -36.15
N GLY A 1152 9.28 1.02 -36.06
CA GLY A 1152 8.83 0.22 -37.19
C GLY A 1152 9.92 -0.63 -37.86
N GLN A 1153 11.17 -0.55 -37.41
CA GLN A 1153 12.26 -1.34 -38.00
C GLN A 1153 12.10 -2.84 -37.71
N ARG A 1154 12.48 -3.69 -38.68
CA ARG A 1154 12.37 -5.15 -38.59
C ARG A 1154 13.13 -5.74 -37.37
N GLY A 1155 14.27 -5.16 -37.00
CA GLY A 1155 15.06 -5.58 -35.84
C GLY A 1155 14.33 -5.37 -34.51
N ASN A 1156 13.48 -4.36 -34.44
CA ASN A 1156 12.79 -3.90 -33.24
C ASN A 1156 11.45 -4.63 -32.99
N ALA A 1157 11.25 -5.82 -33.57
CA ALA A 1157 10.13 -6.71 -33.24
C ALA A 1157 10.13 -7.06 -31.73
N LEU A 1158 8.94 -7.29 -31.15
CA LEU A 1158 8.84 -7.72 -29.75
C LEU A 1158 9.60 -9.04 -29.53
N GLU A 1159 10.18 -9.20 -28.35
CA GLU A 1159 10.83 -10.44 -27.93
C GLU A 1159 9.82 -11.56 -27.63
N PRO A 1160 10.24 -12.84 -27.62
CA PRO A 1160 9.39 -13.95 -27.20
C PRO A 1160 8.85 -13.73 -25.78
N VAL A 1161 7.54 -13.91 -25.59
CA VAL A 1161 6.87 -13.83 -24.29
C VAL A 1161 6.48 -15.22 -23.80
N ARG A 1162 6.65 -15.50 -22.50
CA ARG A 1162 6.26 -16.77 -21.87
C ARG A 1162 5.72 -16.54 -20.46
N LEU A 1163 4.76 -17.37 -20.03
CA LEU A 1163 4.44 -17.50 -18.61
C LEU A 1163 5.55 -18.28 -17.91
N VAL A 1164 5.92 -17.86 -16.72
CA VAL A 1164 6.86 -18.55 -15.83
C VAL A 1164 6.20 -18.81 -14.48
N ASN A 1165 6.47 -19.97 -13.90
CA ASN A 1165 6.12 -20.26 -12.51
C ASN A 1165 7.22 -19.69 -11.62
N LEU A 1166 6.91 -18.65 -10.86
CA LEU A 1166 7.85 -17.98 -9.95
C LEU A 1166 7.96 -18.77 -8.65
N ARG A 1167 6.80 -19.16 -8.10
CA ARG A 1167 6.68 -19.84 -6.81
C ARG A 1167 5.40 -20.66 -6.78
N THR A 1168 5.44 -21.80 -6.10
CA THR A 1168 4.24 -22.57 -5.75
C THR A 1168 4.32 -23.05 -4.32
N ALA A 1169 3.21 -22.93 -3.58
CA ALA A 1169 3.02 -23.59 -2.30
C ALA A 1169 1.62 -24.20 -2.21
N ARG A 1170 1.45 -25.34 -1.53
CA ARG A 1170 0.13 -25.85 -1.13
C ARG A 1170 -0.31 -25.07 0.10
N GLY A 1171 -1.55 -24.59 0.12
CA GLY A 1171 -2.04 -23.62 1.10
C GLY A 1171 -2.48 -22.34 0.41
N GLY A 1172 -2.09 -21.20 0.99
CA GLY A 1172 -2.57 -19.87 0.60
C GLY A 1172 -3.85 -19.44 1.35
N VAL A 1173 -4.21 -18.19 1.16
CA VAL A 1173 -5.51 -17.63 1.57
C VAL A 1173 -6.59 -17.93 0.53
N PRO A 1174 -7.88 -17.92 0.88
CA PRO A 1174 -8.96 -17.92 -0.09
C PRO A 1174 -8.78 -16.77 -1.11
N LEU A 1175 -8.90 -17.10 -2.39
CA LEU A 1175 -8.65 -16.16 -3.48
C LEU A 1175 -9.96 -15.52 -3.97
N GLU A 1176 -10.00 -14.19 -3.99
CA GLU A 1176 -11.01 -13.44 -4.74
C GLU A 1176 -10.53 -13.17 -6.17
N LEU A 1177 -11.41 -13.36 -7.16
CA LEU A 1177 -11.17 -12.88 -8.53
C LEU A 1177 -11.57 -11.41 -8.63
N MET A 1178 -10.71 -10.58 -9.21
CA MET A 1178 -10.99 -9.16 -9.36
C MET A 1178 -12.07 -8.90 -10.42
N PRO A 1179 -12.88 -7.84 -10.30
CA PRO A 1179 -13.92 -7.54 -11.27
C PRO A 1179 -13.36 -7.36 -12.69
N GLY A 1180 -14.13 -7.78 -13.69
CA GLY A 1180 -13.74 -7.74 -15.10
C GLY A 1180 -12.69 -8.77 -15.52
N VAL A 1181 -12.33 -9.75 -14.65
CA VAL A 1181 -11.40 -10.84 -15.00
C VAL A 1181 -12.06 -11.95 -15.80
N THR A 1182 -13.26 -12.36 -15.41
CA THR A 1182 -14.11 -13.25 -16.22
C THR A 1182 -14.79 -12.39 -17.30
N PRO A 1183 -14.87 -12.85 -18.57
CA PRO A 1183 -15.75 -12.21 -19.54
C PRO A 1183 -17.18 -12.14 -18.98
N PRO A 1184 -17.99 -11.12 -19.32
CA PRO A 1184 -19.42 -11.20 -19.05
C PRO A 1184 -19.92 -12.52 -19.63
N SER A 1185 -20.60 -13.35 -18.82
CA SER A 1185 -21.36 -14.45 -19.40
C SER A 1185 -22.32 -13.82 -20.40
N ALA A 1186 -22.44 -14.40 -21.60
CA ALA A 1186 -23.47 -13.97 -22.54
C ALA A 1186 -24.83 -14.16 -21.84
N ARG A 1187 -25.39 -13.05 -21.39
CA ARG A 1187 -26.72 -12.93 -20.79
C ARG A 1187 -27.69 -12.55 -21.89
#